data_AF-A0AAV6I3H9-F1
#
_entry.id   AF-A0AAV6I3H9-F1
#
_cell.length_a   1.000
_cell.length_b   1.000
_cell.length_c   1.000
_cell.angle_alpha   90.00
_cell.angle_beta   90.00
_cell.angle_gamma   90.00
#
_symmetry.space_group_name_H-M   'P 1'
#
loop_
_entity.id
_entity.type
_entity.pdbx_description
1 polymer ?
#
loop_
_entity_poly.entity_id
_entity_poly.type
_entity_poly.pdbx_seq_one_letter_code
_entity_poly.pdbx_strand_id
1 'polypeptide(L)'
;MSQATSTSTSASAGASSEDIFRLPATMMIPGDSTSSSASTPTQAFHFSSGNPRIEETRGVMHLYRDDFAPSSPSQLPVGRKTLVCVLGVPNHMTYADFCQFCGSFIQHILEMRIVRNDGVEDKYSVLIRFDDQSSTDAFYKHFNGRHFSSLEVEACHVLFTFDVQYTGSIEHAQSTPASSTEQPSCVRGWTKTLVEFSQLSAIILSTALVFLNGQILLARYADIASSSLKSQFVLFAKLLRISGFVFFVVLLVVEAIPWYYVASNLQHSFDINLQIISEYNDLLTTQLENQKIYFETLIREVEEETEREISEAIEKAVSGSQKLQKMQAKLDRCVKEKGFLDELNENLLKNQEIWKAKMLEIEAREKKALKVKDNKVQELEEQAIDNLFHKTKRKASPMDDLPDQLVWDILGRIKKTTDRNSASLACKRLYHLDNEQRKSLRVGCGLDPANQALTSLCNRFPTLTRVDIVYSGWMSKLGKQLDDQGLLILSNNCPCLTDLTLSYCTFITNAGLTYLSSCSNLSALKLIFTPRINGCGILSLVVGCKNLKSLHLIRCLNVSSVEWLEYLGKLEVLEDLSIKNCRAIGEGDLIKLGPSWRKLKRLQFEVDANYMKLYDRLAVDRWLKQWVPCESMEELNLVNCIISPGRGLACVMAKCKNLEKIRLDMCVGLRDCDIIGLARKSSKLRSISLRVPSDFSIPPLVNDPVRLTDESLKAIAENCTLLESVRLSISDGEFPSFSSFTLNGILTLIKMCPIRELSLDHVYSFNDDGMEALCSADYLETLELARCQEISDDGLQHISRFPQLRVLRLNKCLGVTDDGLKPLVGSYKLDSLVVEDCPQISERGVQGVAKSVTFKQDLSWMY
;
A
#
# COMPACT_ATOMS: atom_id res chain seq x y z
N MET A 1 -21.45 9.19 58.19
CA MET A 1 -21.07 10.07 59.33
C MET A 1 -19.56 10.28 59.28
N SER A 2 -19.04 11.43 59.75
CA SER A 2 -17.60 11.72 60.04
C SER A 2 -16.58 11.38 58.93
N GLN A 3 -15.90 12.31 58.21
CA GLN A 3 -15.30 13.62 58.56
C GLN A 3 -14.37 13.56 59.80
N ALA A 4 -13.24 14.28 59.88
CA ALA A 4 -12.60 15.26 58.99
C ALA A 4 -11.07 14.93 58.88
N THR A 5 -10.10 15.75 58.43
CA THR A 5 -10.01 17.22 58.19
C THR A 5 -9.05 17.50 57.02
N SER A 6 -8.96 18.75 56.53
CA SER A 6 -8.43 19.04 55.19
C SER A 6 -7.70 20.39 55.02
N THR A 7 -6.52 20.38 54.39
CA THR A 7 -5.77 21.55 53.88
C THR A 7 -4.91 21.19 52.67
N SER A 8 -4.73 21.98 51.59
CA SER A 8 -5.57 22.98 50.90
C SER A 8 -4.75 23.69 49.79
N THR A 9 -5.31 23.82 48.57
CA THR A 9 -4.96 24.82 47.52
C THR A 9 -3.53 24.78 46.90
N SER A 10 -3.27 25.25 45.67
CA SER A 10 -4.08 26.02 44.70
C SER A 10 -3.88 25.63 43.21
N ALA A 11 -4.73 26.20 42.36
CA ALA A 11 -4.67 26.33 40.89
C ALA A 11 -3.45 27.20 40.41
N SER A 12 -3.09 27.38 39.12
CA SER A 12 -3.41 26.74 37.81
C SER A 12 -2.58 27.38 36.67
N ALA A 13 -2.35 26.63 35.57
CA ALA A 13 -2.15 27.07 34.17
C ALA A 13 -1.04 28.10 33.80
N GLY A 14 -0.26 27.77 32.76
CA GLY A 14 0.67 28.69 32.08
C GLY A 14 1.52 27.98 31.01
N ALA A 15 1.77 28.65 29.88
CA ALA A 15 2.75 28.24 28.86
C ALA A 15 4.18 28.66 29.32
N SER A 16 5.29 28.34 28.64
CA SER A 16 5.51 28.12 27.21
C SER A 16 6.72 27.21 26.89
N SER A 17 6.88 26.90 25.60
CA SER A 17 7.95 26.09 25.01
C SER A 17 9.26 26.85 24.81
N GLU A 18 10.35 26.37 25.40
CA GLU A 18 11.75 26.39 24.90
C GLU A 18 12.61 25.53 25.87
N ASP A 19 13.90 25.31 25.58
CA ASP A 19 14.87 24.52 26.37
C ASP A 19 14.62 23.00 26.56
N ILE A 20 14.90 22.18 25.51
CA ILE A 20 15.17 20.73 25.65
C ILE A 20 16.43 20.31 24.87
N PHE A 21 17.59 20.92 25.15
CA PHE A 21 18.89 20.46 24.60
C PHE A 21 20.11 20.70 25.51
N ARG A 22 20.04 20.29 26.79
CA ARG A 22 21.24 20.05 27.63
C ARG A 22 21.11 18.78 28.48
N LEU A 23 22.20 17.99 28.51
CA LEU A 23 22.31 16.73 29.26
C LEU A 23 23.01 16.96 30.62
N PRO A 24 22.61 16.24 31.70
CA PRO A 24 23.34 16.20 32.98
C PRO A 24 24.64 15.37 32.91
N ALA A 25 25.47 15.47 33.95
CA ALA A 25 26.82 14.89 34.01
C ALA A 25 26.97 13.71 35.01
N THR A 26 28.11 13.01 34.88
CA THR A 26 28.50 11.71 35.46
C THR A 26 28.92 11.74 36.94
N MET A 27 28.88 10.56 37.59
CA MET A 27 29.76 10.21 38.72
C MET A 27 30.50 8.88 38.47
N MET A 28 31.79 8.80 38.80
CA MET A 28 32.65 7.60 38.70
C MET A 28 32.41 6.62 39.86
N ILE A 29 32.83 5.34 39.76
CA ILE A 29 34.11 4.76 40.26
C ILE A 29 34.46 3.46 39.43
N PRO A 30 35.49 2.59 39.67
CA PRO A 30 36.32 2.05 38.56
C PRO A 30 36.40 0.52 38.40
N GLY A 31 37.05 0.03 37.33
CA GLY A 31 37.44 -1.38 37.19
C GLY A 31 38.26 -1.77 35.94
N ASP A 32 39.54 -2.09 36.13
CA ASP A 32 40.44 -2.92 35.30
C ASP A 32 40.70 -2.61 33.82
N SER A 33 41.71 -3.31 33.26
CA SER A 33 42.38 -2.98 32.01
C SER A 33 42.87 -4.23 31.25
N THR A 34 42.83 -4.19 29.91
CA THR A 34 43.92 -4.58 28.97
C THR A 34 43.42 -4.75 27.52
N SER A 35 44.36 -4.76 26.57
CA SER A 35 44.20 -4.98 25.12
C SER A 35 43.58 -3.83 24.30
N SER A 36 43.84 -3.83 22.99
CA SER A 36 43.78 -2.62 22.15
C SER A 36 43.22 -2.88 20.75
N SER A 37 42.22 -2.08 20.33
CA SER A 37 41.72 -2.01 18.95
C SER A 37 41.21 -0.60 18.64
N ALA A 38 41.47 -0.08 17.44
CA ALA A 38 41.12 1.29 17.08
C ALA A 38 39.60 1.51 16.92
N SER A 39 39.07 2.59 17.52
CA SER A 39 37.65 2.94 17.54
C SER A 39 37.22 3.79 16.34
N THR A 40 36.11 3.42 15.69
CA THR A 40 35.56 4.09 14.49
C THR A 40 34.73 5.34 14.85
N PRO A 41 34.85 6.48 14.14
CA PRO A 41 34.20 7.73 14.52
C PRO A 41 32.72 7.79 14.10
N THR A 42 31.83 7.24 14.93
CA THR A 42 30.37 7.26 14.68
C THR A 42 29.55 7.72 15.90
N GLN A 43 28.28 8.04 15.65
CA GLN A 43 27.25 8.32 16.65
C GLN A 43 26.00 7.49 16.34
N ALA A 44 25.44 6.82 17.34
CA ALA A 44 24.25 6.00 17.20
C ALA A 44 22.97 6.80 17.48
N PHE A 45 21.96 6.62 16.62
CA PHE A 45 20.63 7.21 16.75
C PHE A 45 19.58 6.10 16.70
N HIS A 46 18.73 6.02 17.73
CA HIS A 46 17.58 5.12 17.74
C HIS A 46 16.43 5.73 16.93
N PHE A 47 15.81 4.92 16.06
CA PHE A 47 14.72 5.39 15.20
C PHE A 47 13.59 4.38 15.05
N SER A 48 12.41 4.92 14.71
CA SER A 48 11.20 4.20 14.31
C SER A 48 10.75 4.64 12.91
N SER A 49 10.22 3.73 12.10
CA SER A 49 9.79 3.97 10.72
C SER A 49 8.60 3.10 10.34
N GLY A 50 7.63 3.64 9.60
CA GLY A 50 6.37 2.98 9.26
C GLY A 50 5.17 3.52 10.04
N ASN A 51 4.15 2.67 10.25
CA ASN A 51 2.91 3.00 10.93
C ASN A 51 2.77 2.14 12.20
N PRO A 52 2.81 2.72 13.41
CA PRO A 52 2.71 2.00 14.69
C PRO A 52 1.48 1.11 14.89
N ARG A 53 0.47 1.19 14.01
CA ARG A 53 -0.76 0.37 14.05
C ARG A 53 -0.84 -0.71 12.96
N ILE A 54 0.16 -0.81 12.09
CA ILE A 54 0.17 -1.73 10.94
C ILE A 54 1.51 -2.47 10.85
N GLU A 55 2.61 -1.72 10.76
CA GLU A 55 3.97 -2.25 10.67
C GLU A 55 4.96 -1.14 11.08
N GLU A 56 5.74 -1.38 12.13
CA GLU A 56 6.73 -0.45 12.65
C GLU A 56 8.11 -1.13 12.64
N THR A 57 9.02 -0.62 11.82
CA THR A 57 10.42 -1.03 11.83
C THR A 57 11.19 -0.10 12.76
N ARG A 58 11.78 -0.66 13.83
CA ARG A 58 12.70 0.06 14.72
C ARG A 58 14.14 -0.23 14.32
N GLY A 59 15.09 0.59 14.78
CA GLY A 59 16.50 0.38 14.48
C GLY A 59 17.46 1.33 15.18
N VAL A 60 18.75 1.11 14.92
CA VAL A 60 19.87 1.96 15.33
C VAL A 60 20.65 2.34 14.08
N MET A 61 20.78 3.64 13.85
CA MET A 61 21.49 4.24 12.73
C MET A 61 22.80 4.84 13.23
N HIS A 62 23.92 4.36 12.72
CA HIS A 62 25.25 4.88 13.02
C HIS A 62 25.60 5.94 11.96
N LEU A 63 25.65 7.21 12.35
CA LEU A 63 26.07 8.32 11.52
C LEU A 63 27.56 8.62 11.74
N TYR A 64 28.23 9.19 10.73
CA TYR A 64 29.52 9.85 10.94
C TYR A 64 29.31 11.16 11.73
N ARG A 65 30.25 11.52 12.62
CA ARG A 65 30.15 12.75 13.42
C ARG A 65 30.65 14.00 12.67
N ASP A 66 30.00 15.13 12.92
CA ASP A 66 30.46 16.48 12.52
C ASP A 66 31.70 16.98 13.30
N ASP A 67 32.14 16.30 14.37
CA ASP A 67 33.33 16.66 15.15
C ASP A 67 34.60 16.83 14.27
N PHE A 68 34.65 16.15 13.12
CA PHE A 68 35.61 16.44 12.05
C PHE A 68 35.10 17.56 11.13
N ALA A 69 34.89 18.75 11.69
CA ALA A 69 34.61 19.95 10.92
C ALA A 69 35.80 20.21 9.97
N PRO A 70 35.65 20.00 8.64
CA PRO A 70 36.78 20.15 7.74
C PRO A 70 37.04 21.64 7.53
N SER A 71 38.30 22.04 7.44
CA SER A 71 38.69 23.42 7.16
C SER A 71 38.34 23.90 5.73
N SER A 72 37.60 23.08 4.97
CA SER A 72 37.01 23.39 3.67
C SER A 72 35.88 22.38 3.36
N PRO A 73 34.77 22.78 2.70
CA PRO A 73 33.63 21.89 2.38
C PRO A 73 33.94 20.83 1.28
N SER A 74 35.22 20.59 0.98
CA SER A 74 35.69 19.64 -0.02
C SER A 74 36.12 18.29 0.56
N GLN A 75 36.43 18.21 1.87
CA GLN A 75 36.71 16.95 2.55
C GLN A 75 35.42 16.22 2.91
N LEU A 76 35.34 14.95 2.52
CA LEU A 76 34.21 14.04 2.78
C LEU A 76 34.72 12.77 3.49
N PRO A 77 33.92 12.10 4.35
CA PRO A 77 34.41 10.99 5.17
C PRO A 77 35.00 9.84 4.35
N VAL A 78 36.11 9.28 4.83
CA VAL A 78 36.75 8.11 4.19
C VAL A 78 35.94 6.85 4.49
N GLY A 79 35.69 6.03 3.46
CA GLY A 79 34.86 4.82 3.57
C GLY A 79 33.35 5.06 3.61
N ARG A 80 32.89 6.30 3.34
CA ARG A 80 31.47 6.64 3.21
C ARG A 80 30.74 5.77 2.17
N LYS A 81 29.43 5.61 2.37
CA LYS A 81 28.51 4.82 1.53
C LYS A 81 27.55 5.74 0.77
N THR A 82 26.80 5.18 -0.19
CA THR A 82 25.73 5.89 -0.94
C THR A 82 24.45 6.11 -0.12
N LEU A 83 24.56 6.24 1.20
CA LEU A 83 23.45 6.28 2.14
C LEU A 83 23.68 7.42 3.14
N VAL A 84 22.82 8.44 3.09
CA VAL A 84 22.86 9.64 3.95
C VAL A 84 21.56 9.77 4.74
N CYS A 85 21.60 10.49 5.85
CA CYS A 85 20.40 10.91 6.57
C CYS A 85 20.34 12.43 6.64
N VAL A 86 19.18 12.99 6.26
CA VAL A 86 18.85 14.40 6.48
C VAL A 86 18.15 14.51 7.83
N LEU A 87 18.75 15.25 8.75
CA LEU A 87 18.27 15.44 10.11
C LEU A 87 17.42 16.70 10.24
N GLY A 88 16.43 16.65 11.14
CA GLY A 88 15.68 17.83 11.58
C GLY A 88 14.73 18.41 10.53
N VAL A 89 14.19 17.61 9.61
CA VAL A 89 13.18 18.06 8.65
C VAL A 89 11.90 18.47 9.41
N PRO A 90 11.40 19.71 9.24
CA PRO A 90 10.23 20.17 9.98
C PRO A 90 8.95 19.38 9.67
N ASN A 91 8.12 19.09 10.67
CA ASN A 91 6.87 18.35 10.47
C ASN A 91 5.86 19.03 9.52
N HIS A 92 5.95 20.34 9.28
CA HIS A 92 5.10 21.03 8.30
C HIS A 92 5.51 20.79 6.85
N MET A 93 6.77 20.40 6.59
CA MET A 93 7.23 20.01 5.26
C MET A 93 6.75 18.58 4.99
N THR A 94 5.81 18.41 4.06
CA THR A 94 5.32 17.06 3.72
C THR A 94 6.36 16.30 2.90
N TYR A 95 6.17 14.98 2.76
CA TYR A 95 7.01 14.16 1.88
C TYR A 95 7.07 14.70 0.43
N ALA A 96 5.97 15.28 -0.07
CA ALA A 96 5.94 15.87 -1.40
C ALA A 96 6.81 17.14 -1.48
N ASP A 97 6.71 18.01 -0.47
CA ASP A 97 7.52 19.24 -0.38
C ASP A 97 9.01 18.92 -0.22
N PHE A 98 9.34 17.88 0.54
CA PHE A 98 10.73 17.39 0.69
C PHE A 98 11.27 16.78 -0.61
N CYS A 99 10.45 16.03 -1.35
CA CYS A 99 10.82 15.58 -2.71
C CYS A 99 11.03 16.74 -3.67
N GLN A 100 10.23 17.81 -3.58
CA GLN A 100 10.41 19.03 -4.37
C GLN A 100 11.70 19.78 -3.99
N PHE A 101 12.02 19.85 -2.69
CA PHE A 101 13.28 20.41 -2.19
C PHE A 101 14.51 19.64 -2.70
N CYS A 102 14.44 18.31 -2.82
CA CYS A 102 15.50 17.49 -3.42
C CYS A 102 15.76 17.83 -4.91
N GLY A 103 14.79 18.43 -5.61
CA GLY A 103 14.96 18.94 -6.97
C GLY A 103 15.50 17.92 -7.97
N SER A 104 16.49 18.31 -8.77
CA SER A 104 17.10 17.44 -9.78
C SER A 104 17.82 16.20 -9.23
N PHE A 105 18.09 16.13 -7.92
CA PHE A 105 18.69 14.94 -7.30
C PHE A 105 17.68 13.79 -7.13
N ILE A 106 16.37 14.04 -7.27
CA ILE A 106 15.32 13.02 -7.11
C ILE A 106 15.50 11.81 -8.05
N GLN A 107 16.06 12.04 -9.24
CA GLN A 107 16.32 10.99 -10.25
C GLN A 107 17.43 9.99 -9.85
N HIS A 108 18.24 10.35 -8.84
CA HIS A 108 19.36 9.56 -8.34
C HIS A 108 19.04 8.80 -7.04
N ILE A 109 17.83 8.95 -6.50
CA ILE A 109 17.43 8.36 -5.21
C ILE A 109 16.79 6.97 -5.43
N LEU A 110 17.41 5.94 -4.86
CA LEU A 110 16.95 4.54 -4.91
C LEU A 110 16.01 4.15 -3.75
N GLU A 111 16.19 4.73 -2.57
CA GLU A 111 15.29 4.57 -1.43
C GLU A 111 15.23 5.88 -0.65
N MET A 112 14.02 6.35 -0.34
CA MET A 112 13.79 7.44 0.62
C MET A 112 12.87 6.93 1.72
N ARG A 113 13.27 7.11 2.98
CA ARG A 113 12.55 6.58 4.15
C ARG A 113 12.50 7.62 5.26
N ILE A 114 11.28 8.04 5.62
CA ILE A 114 11.05 8.83 6.84
C ILE A 114 11.38 7.95 8.05
N VAL A 115 12.24 8.45 8.92
CA VAL A 115 12.59 7.88 10.22
C VAL A 115 12.32 8.93 11.29
N ARG A 116 11.66 8.53 12.39
CA ARG A 116 11.44 9.37 13.56
C ARG A 116 12.43 8.96 14.65
N ASN A 117 13.04 9.94 15.30
CA ASN A 117 13.90 9.69 16.44
C ASN A 117 13.02 9.69 17.70
N ASP A 118 13.10 8.64 18.51
CA ASP A 118 12.25 8.48 19.69
C ASP A 118 12.56 9.61 20.71
N GLY A 119 11.65 10.59 20.84
CA GLY A 119 11.77 11.74 21.75
C GLY A 119 11.76 13.14 21.11
N VAL A 120 11.65 13.26 19.79
CA VAL A 120 11.48 14.56 19.10
C VAL A 120 10.13 14.57 18.38
N GLU A 121 9.14 15.29 18.90
CA GLU A 121 7.76 15.24 18.36
C GLU A 121 7.55 16.10 17.11
N ASP A 122 8.18 17.27 17.02
CA ASP A 122 7.93 18.29 15.96
C ASP A 122 8.80 18.19 14.70
N LYS A 123 9.70 17.19 14.61
CA LYS A 123 10.60 17.01 13.45
C LYS A 123 10.79 15.54 13.11
N TYR A 124 11.01 15.25 11.83
CA TYR A 124 11.43 13.94 11.36
C TYR A 124 12.85 13.99 10.76
N SER A 125 13.36 12.82 10.38
CA SER A 125 14.60 12.70 9.62
C SER A 125 14.35 11.80 8.41
N VAL A 126 15.16 11.92 7.36
CA VAL A 126 14.97 11.18 6.11
C VAL A 126 16.25 10.43 5.76
N LEU A 127 16.17 9.11 5.76
CA LEU A 127 17.22 8.23 5.27
C LEU A 127 17.10 8.13 3.75
N ILE A 128 18.16 8.47 3.01
CA ILE A 128 18.19 8.53 1.54
C ILE A 128 19.35 7.66 1.02
N ARG A 129 19.04 6.67 0.19
CA ARG A 129 20.02 5.90 -0.59
C ARG A 129 20.06 6.42 -2.02
N PHE A 130 21.27 6.69 -2.51
CA PHE A 130 21.54 7.08 -3.89
C PHE A 130 22.05 5.91 -4.73
N ASP A 131 21.95 6.07 -6.04
CA ASP A 131 22.46 5.17 -7.09
C ASP A 131 23.99 5.08 -7.08
N ASP A 132 24.69 6.21 -6.94
CA ASP A 132 26.14 6.30 -7.00
C ASP A 132 26.74 7.27 -5.96
N GLN A 133 28.03 7.09 -5.66
CA GLN A 133 28.72 7.89 -4.64
C GLN A 133 28.93 9.35 -5.08
N SER A 134 29.07 9.61 -6.37
CA SER A 134 29.21 10.96 -6.94
C SER A 134 27.94 11.78 -6.70
N SER A 135 26.77 11.18 -6.96
CA SER A 135 25.46 11.79 -6.72
C SER A 135 25.19 11.98 -5.22
N THR A 136 25.60 11.01 -4.38
CA THR A 136 25.57 11.14 -2.91
C THR A 136 26.43 12.32 -2.43
N ASP A 137 27.67 12.40 -2.90
CA ASP A 137 28.65 13.43 -2.53
C ASP A 137 28.22 14.82 -3.02
N ALA A 138 27.60 14.89 -4.19
CA ALA A 138 27.03 16.11 -4.76
C ALA A 138 25.80 16.59 -3.97
N PHE A 139 24.90 15.67 -3.57
CA PHE A 139 23.74 16.00 -2.73
C PHE A 139 24.16 16.57 -1.38
N TYR A 140 25.10 15.92 -0.69
CA TYR A 140 25.69 16.44 0.56
C TYR A 140 26.25 17.85 0.38
N LYS A 141 27.07 18.08 -0.66
CA LYS A 141 27.67 19.40 -0.95
C LYS A 141 26.65 20.46 -1.39
N HIS A 142 25.49 20.05 -1.90
CA HIS A 142 24.45 20.96 -2.36
C HIS A 142 23.51 21.40 -1.24
N PHE A 143 23.16 20.50 -0.31
CA PHE A 143 22.11 20.75 0.68
C PHE A 143 22.61 20.90 2.12
N ASN A 144 23.75 20.33 2.52
CA ASN A 144 24.23 20.45 3.89
C ASN A 144 24.55 21.91 4.23
N GLY A 145 23.91 22.44 5.28
CA GLY A 145 24.04 23.85 5.68
C GLY A 145 23.17 24.84 4.88
N ARG A 146 22.24 24.39 4.03
CA ARG A 146 21.24 25.27 3.39
C ARG A 146 19.88 25.18 4.07
N HIS A 147 19.18 26.30 4.20
CA HIS A 147 17.80 26.33 4.69
C HIS A 147 16.84 25.58 3.74
N PHE A 148 15.81 24.94 4.30
CA PHE A 148 14.75 24.28 3.51
C PHE A 148 13.87 25.29 2.76
N SER A 149 13.76 26.52 3.31
CA SER A 149 13.06 27.66 2.74
C SER A 149 13.73 28.96 3.19
N SER A 150 13.66 30.04 2.40
CA SER A 150 14.20 31.36 2.75
C SER A 150 13.53 32.00 3.99
N LEU A 151 12.43 31.42 4.48
CA LEU A 151 11.70 31.87 5.66
C LEU A 151 12.01 31.03 6.93
N GLU A 152 12.81 29.98 6.82
CA GLU A 152 13.11 29.08 7.94
C GLU A 152 14.47 29.39 8.57
N VAL A 153 14.49 29.56 9.89
CA VAL A 153 15.73 29.79 10.66
C VAL A 153 16.65 28.55 10.66
N GLU A 154 16.11 27.38 10.35
CA GLU A 154 16.82 26.10 10.43
C GLU A 154 17.46 25.69 9.10
N ALA A 155 18.66 25.11 9.18
CA ALA A 155 19.37 24.56 8.04
C ALA A 155 19.15 23.05 7.91
N CYS A 156 19.13 22.56 6.67
CA CYS A 156 19.22 21.16 6.31
C CYS A 156 20.59 20.60 6.73
N HIS A 157 20.59 19.64 7.66
CA HIS A 157 21.80 18.95 8.10
C HIS A 157 21.83 17.56 7.47
N VAL A 158 22.80 17.28 6.60
CA VAL A 158 22.95 16.02 5.87
C VAL A 158 24.17 15.28 6.38
N LEU A 159 23.99 14.10 6.96
CA LEU A 159 25.09 13.27 7.46
C LEU A 159 25.21 11.95 6.68
N PHE A 160 26.45 11.50 6.47
CA PHE A 160 26.70 10.15 5.95
C PHE A 160 26.36 9.09 7.00
N THR A 161 25.76 7.98 6.56
CA THR A 161 25.56 6.81 7.40
C THR A 161 26.74 5.84 7.28
N PHE A 162 27.18 5.31 8.42
CA PHE A 162 28.16 4.23 8.51
C PHE A 162 27.47 2.86 8.51
N ASP A 163 26.41 2.69 9.29
CA ASP A 163 25.63 1.44 9.37
C ASP A 163 24.18 1.70 9.81
N VAL A 164 23.25 0.80 9.47
CA VAL A 164 21.84 0.89 9.87
C VAL A 164 21.32 -0.50 10.24
N GLN A 165 21.12 -0.72 11.53
CA GLN A 165 20.74 -2.00 12.12
C GLN A 165 19.26 -1.99 12.48
N TYR A 166 18.47 -2.89 11.89
CA TYR A 166 17.02 -2.97 12.12
C TYR A 166 16.70 -3.97 13.23
N THR A 167 15.87 -3.56 14.18
CA THR A 167 15.38 -4.39 15.30
C THR A 167 13.94 -4.82 15.02
N GLY A 168 13.75 -6.09 14.67
CA GLY A 168 12.42 -6.67 14.51
C GLY A 168 11.69 -6.71 15.85
N SER A 169 10.43 -6.26 15.89
CA SER A 169 9.63 -6.16 17.11
C SER A 169 8.28 -6.86 16.96
N ILE A 170 8.02 -7.86 17.81
CA ILE A 170 6.68 -8.32 18.19
C ILE A 170 6.70 -8.61 19.71
N GLU A 171 5.63 -8.21 20.41
CA GLU A 171 5.22 -8.56 21.79
C GLU A 171 6.00 -8.03 23.02
N HIS A 172 5.42 -6.97 23.62
CA HIS A 172 5.15 -6.75 25.06
C HIS A 172 6.01 -7.46 26.15
N ALA A 173 7.05 -6.76 26.58
CA ALA A 173 7.41 -6.46 27.99
C ALA A 173 7.13 -7.47 29.13
N GLN A 174 8.20 -7.99 29.77
CA GLN A 174 8.74 -7.44 31.05
C GLN A 174 9.91 -8.28 31.64
N SER A 175 11.12 -7.70 31.75
CA SER A 175 11.97 -7.63 32.98
C SER A 175 13.41 -7.16 32.67
N THR A 176 14.11 -6.67 33.68
CA THR A 176 15.39 -5.88 33.65
C THR A 176 16.57 -6.70 34.27
N PRO A 177 17.85 -6.22 34.44
CA PRO A 177 18.39 -4.86 34.29
C PRO A 177 19.80 -4.63 33.66
N ALA A 178 20.02 -3.37 33.25
CA ALA A 178 21.21 -2.49 33.29
C ALA A 178 22.69 -2.97 33.37
N SER A 179 23.55 -2.31 32.56
CA SER A 179 24.75 -1.57 33.01
C SER A 179 25.20 -0.52 31.96
N SER A 180 25.87 0.57 32.35
CA SER A 180 26.16 1.77 31.51
C SER A 180 27.64 2.23 31.56
N THR A 181 27.95 3.45 31.04
CA THR A 181 29.23 4.24 31.09
C THR A 181 30.30 3.99 29.99
N GLU A 182 31.14 4.96 29.53
CA GLU A 182 30.93 6.41 29.22
C GLU A 182 32.13 7.06 28.44
N GLN A 183 32.16 8.41 28.29
CA GLN A 183 33.17 9.22 27.55
C GLN A 183 34.34 9.77 28.40
N PRO A 184 35.50 10.08 27.78
CA PRO A 184 36.21 11.38 28.00
C PRO A 184 37.03 11.89 26.76
N SER A 185 37.67 13.08 26.69
CA SER A 185 37.37 14.46 27.18
C SER A 185 38.45 15.49 26.72
N CYS A 186 38.06 16.72 26.30
CA CYS A 186 38.92 17.94 26.14
C CYS A 186 40.01 17.92 25.02
N VAL A 187 40.67 19.03 24.57
CA VAL A 187 41.16 20.26 25.24
C VAL A 187 41.13 21.56 24.37
N ARG A 188 40.72 22.66 25.04
CA ARG A 188 40.97 24.12 24.87
C ARG A 188 41.85 24.68 23.71
N GLY A 189 41.52 25.89 23.24
CA GLY A 189 42.49 27.01 23.33
C GLY A 189 42.36 28.27 22.42
N TRP A 190 42.01 29.42 23.03
CA TRP A 190 42.33 30.83 22.61
C TRP A 190 41.74 31.31 21.24
N THR A 191 41.41 32.59 20.98
CA THR A 191 41.69 33.88 21.66
C THR A 191 40.62 34.96 21.32
N LYS A 192 40.26 35.82 22.31
CA LYS A 192 40.12 37.32 22.27
C LYS A 192 39.50 38.09 21.06
N THR A 193 38.69 39.18 21.20
CA THR A 193 38.01 39.87 22.35
C THR A 193 37.11 41.05 21.89
N LEU A 194 36.11 41.45 22.72
CA LEU A 194 35.57 42.84 22.94
C LEU A 194 34.81 43.54 21.77
N VAL A 195 33.78 44.39 21.93
CA VAL A 195 32.95 44.98 23.04
C VAL A 195 31.50 45.03 22.46
N GLU A 196 30.37 44.62 23.07
CA GLU A 196 29.67 45.10 24.30
C GLU A 196 29.31 46.61 24.29
N PHE A 197 28.21 47.14 24.85
CA PHE A 197 26.85 46.66 25.22
C PHE A 197 25.95 47.92 25.41
N SER A 198 24.62 47.80 25.48
CA SER A 198 23.76 48.82 26.13
C SER A 198 22.94 48.21 27.27
N GLN A 199 22.76 48.96 28.35
CA GLN A 199 22.45 48.43 29.69
C GLN A 199 20.97 48.54 30.05
N LEU A 200 20.54 47.80 31.10
CA LEU A 200 19.92 48.44 32.27
C LEU A 200 19.88 47.54 33.51
N SER A 201 20.55 48.00 34.58
CA SER A 201 20.17 47.99 36.01
C SER A 201 19.70 46.69 36.74
N ALA A 202 20.02 46.49 38.03
CA ALA A 202 20.94 47.15 38.97
C ALA A 202 20.97 46.40 40.33
N ILE A 203 21.61 47.01 41.32
CA ILE A 203 21.47 46.77 42.77
C ILE A 203 22.19 45.53 43.32
N ILE A 204 23.51 45.67 43.56
CA ILE A 204 24.00 45.39 44.92
C ILE A 204 23.75 46.66 45.74
N LEU A 205 23.04 46.50 46.85
CA LEU A 205 22.67 47.59 47.73
C LEU A 205 23.79 47.84 48.75
N SER A 206 24.24 49.10 48.84
CA SER A 206 24.74 49.72 50.08
C SER A 206 26.07 49.20 50.68
N THR A 207 26.67 49.80 51.72
CA THR A 207 26.21 50.95 52.54
C THR A 207 27.37 51.88 52.91
N ALA A 208 27.04 53.08 53.40
CA ALA A 208 27.79 53.76 54.47
C ALA A 208 29.28 54.07 54.23
N LEU A 209 29.59 54.80 53.15
CA LEU A 209 30.58 55.89 53.25
C LEU A 209 29.92 57.25 52.96
N VAL A 210 28.71 57.40 53.50
CA VAL A 210 27.98 58.67 53.63
C VAL A 210 28.64 59.51 54.73
N PHE A 211 28.27 60.78 54.82
CA PHE A 211 28.47 61.69 55.97
C PHE A 211 29.83 62.34 56.23
N LEU A 212 30.95 61.92 55.63
CA LEU A 212 32.21 62.67 55.74
C LEU A 212 32.56 63.51 54.50
N ASN A 213 31.74 64.54 54.29
CA ASN A 213 32.13 65.93 53.91
C ASN A 213 30.93 66.75 53.40
N GLY A 214 29.78 66.61 54.09
CA GLY A 214 28.59 67.44 53.84
C GLY A 214 28.63 68.77 54.59
N GLN A 215 29.54 69.68 54.23
CA GLN A 215 29.48 71.13 54.55
C GLN A 215 30.52 71.88 53.70
N ILE A 216 30.26 73.17 53.40
CA ILE A 216 30.98 73.94 52.35
C ILE A 216 30.77 73.28 50.97
N LEU A 217 29.64 73.46 50.28
CA LEU A 217 29.20 74.77 49.81
C LEU A 217 27.66 74.93 49.72
N LEU A 218 26.91 74.57 50.77
CA LEU A 218 25.50 74.97 50.94
C LEU A 218 25.35 76.50 51.24
N ALA A 219 26.30 77.30 50.77
CA ALA A 219 26.56 78.69 51.17
C ALA A 219 27.07 79.56 50.00
N ARG A 220 26.76 79.19 48.74
CA ARG A 220 26.56 80.17 47.66
C ARG A 220 25.38 79.76 46.78
N TYR A 221 24.20 80.10 47.28
CA TYR A 221 22.99 80.46 46.53
C TYR A 221 22.43 79.41 45.56
N ALA A 222 21.29 78.76 45.81
CA ALA A 222 20.32 79.01 46.88
C ALA A 222 19.81 80.46 46.99
N ASP A 223 19.67 81.14 45.84
CA ASP A 223 18.70 82.23 45.70
C ASP A 223 18.07 82.19 44.31
N ILE A 224 16.74 82.02 44.31
CA ILE A 224 15.78 82.46 43.28
C ILE A 224 15.83 81.67 41.93
N ALA A 225 14.79 80.93 41.52
CA ALA A 225 13.54 80.59 42.20
C ALA A 225 12.87 79.35 41.55
N SER A 226 11.84 78.83 42.24
CA SER A 226 10.90 77.83 41.74
C SER A 226 10.07 78.30 40.54
N SER A 227 9.79 77.40 39.60
CA SER A 227 8.52 77.24 38.87
C SER A 227 7.73 78.48 38.37
N SER A 228 8.38 79.61 38.04
CA SER A 228 7.69 80.81 37.54
C SER A 228 8.47 81.61 36.47
N LEU A 229 9.32 80.94 35.68
CA LEU A 229 10.15 81.60 34.65
C LEU A 229 10.02 81.04 33.22
N LYS A 230 8.99 80.20 32.96
CA LYS A 230 8.60 79.75 31.60
C LYS A 230 8.16 80.88 30.65
N SER A 231 8.21 82.15 31.07
CA SER A 231 7.79 83.32 30.28
C SER A 231 8.93 84.29 29.90
N GLN A 232 10.13 84.21 30.50
CA GLN A 232 11.25 85.11 30.12
C GLN A 232 12.18 84.54 29.03
N PHE A 233 12.18 83.21 28.81
CA PHE A 233 12.85 82.62 27.64
C PHE A 233 12.31 83.16 26.29
N VAL A 234 11.08 83.68 26.29
CA VAL A 234 10.42 84.32 25.14
C VAL A 234 10.70 85.83 25.07
N LEU A 235 11.22 86.45 26.14
CA LEU A 235 11.57 87.88 26.15
C LEU A 235 13.03 88.14 25.74
N PHE A 236 13.93 87.16 25.95
CA PHE A 236 15.26 87.15 25.34
C PHE A 236 15.22 87.24 23.80
N ALA A 237 14.10 86.83 23.19
CA ALA A 237 13.84 86.92 21.75
C ALA A 237 13.49 88.34 21.22
N LYS A 238 13.57 89.41 22.03
CA LYS A 238 13.18 90.78 21.62
C LYS A 238 14.17 91.91 21.96
N LEU A 239 15.37 91.62 22.45
CA LEU A 239 16.39 92.64 22.71
C LEU A 239 17.71 92.31 21.98
N LEU A 240 18.37 93.35 21.48
CA LEU A 240 19.74 93.34 20.92
C LEU A 240 19.92 92.74 19.50
N ARG A 241 18.92 92.92 18.63
CA ARG A 241 19.21 93.32 17.23
C ARG A 241 19.10 94.85 17.13
N ILE A 242 20.17 95.49 16.66
CA ILE A 242 20.28 96.89 16.17
C ILE A 242 20.42 98.02 17.23
N SER A 243 21.51 98.80 17.07
CA SER A 243 21.80 100.16 17.59
C SER A 243 22.07 100.36 19.10
N GLY A 244 22.74 101.48 19.44
CA GLY A 244 22.92 101.95 20.83
C GLY A 244 24.36 102.23 21.26
N PHE A 245 25.13 103.04 20.53
CA PHE A 245 26.51 103.38 20.90
C PHE A 245 26.56 104.35 22.11
N VAL A 246 27.27 103.96 23.18
CA VAL A 246 27.76 104.79 24.29
C VAL A 246 26.73 105.43 25.26
N PHE A 247 26.74 104.92 26.50
CA PHE A 247 26.77 105.72 27.73
C PHE A 247 27.64 104.93 28.75
N PHE A 248 28.96 105.10 28.83
CA PHE A 248 29.80 106.25 29.26
C PHE A 248 29.85 106.41 30.79
N VAL A 249 31.06 106.62 31.34
CA VAL A 249 31.39 106.79 32.80
C VAL A 249 31.18 105.48 33.62
N VAL A 250 32.17 104.74 34.14
CA VAL A 250 33.58 104.97 34.55
C VAL A 250 34.40 103.73 34.07
N LEU A 251 35.58 103.80 33.44
CA LEU A 251 36.84 104.39 33.92
C LEU A 251 37.56 105.27 32.88
N LEU A 252 37.92 106.48 33.31
CA LEU A 252 39.24 107.06 33.01
C LEU A 252 40.30 106.18 33.73
N VAL A 253 41.55 106.04 33.29
CA VAL A 253 42.49 107.03 32.72
C VAL A 253 43.50 106.33 31.77
N VAL A 254 44.28 107.10 30.98
CA VAL A 254 45.49 106.71 30.21
C VAL A 254 45.23 105.89 28.93
N GLU A 255 45.73 106.18 27.71
CA GLU A 255 46.36 107.35 27.01
C GLU A 255 46.10 107.06 25.48
N ALA A 256 45.60 107.94 24.62
CA ALA A 256 46.09 109.22 24.06
C ALA A 256 46.99 109.12 22.79
N ILE A 257 46.39 109.37 21.59
CA ILE A 257 46.99 110.09 20.40
C ILE A 257 47.99 109.25 19.52
N PRO A 258 48.08 109.38 18.15
CA PRO A 258 47.03 109.48 17.11
C PRO A 258 47.33 108.82 15.70
N TRP A 259 46.26 108.45 14.96
CA TRP A 259 45.96 108.75 13.53
C TRP A 259 46.88 108.44 12.29
N TYR A 260 46.16 108.15 11.18
CA TYR A 260 46.46 108.45 9.75
C TYR A 260 47.74 107.90 9.07
N TYR A 261 47.57 106.85 8.23
CA TYR A 261 48.10 106.86 6.84
C TYR A 261 47.54 105.76 5.90
N VAL A 262 47.21 104.56 6.41
CA VAL A 262 47.12 103.34 5.59
C VAL A 262 45.69 102.98 5.13
N ALA A 263 45.05 103.87 4.35
CA ALA A 263 43.63 103.73 3.96
C ALA A 263 43.38 103.23 2.52
N SER A 264 44.41 102.92 1.73
CA SER A 264 44.28 102.60 0.29
C SER A 264 44.41 101.11 -0.09
N ASN A 265 45.08 100.29 0.72
CA ASN A 265 45.58 98.97 0.28
C ASN A 265 44.73 97.77 0.72
N LEU A 266 43.61 97.98 1.42
CA LEU A 266 42.80 96.90 2.02
C LEU A 266 41.66 96.39 1.13
N GLN A 267 41.20 97.18 0.15
CA GLN A 267 40.01 96.84 -0.63
C GLN A 267 40.15 95.51 -1.41
N HIS A 268 41.30 95.32 -2.08
CA HIS A 268 41.50 94.19 -3.00
C HIS A 268 41.62 92.82 -2.31
N SER A 269 41.83 92.80 -0.97
CA SER A 269 41.85 91.57 -0.17
C SER A 269 40.45 91.09 0.24
N PHE A 270 39.42 91.93 0.11
CA PHE A 270 38.08 91.63 0.62
C PHE A 270 37.20 90.91 -0.41
N ASP A 271 37.25 91.36 -1.67
CA ASP A 271 36.42 90.83 -2.76
C ASP A 271 36.72 89.35 -3.06
N ILE A 272 38.00 88.94 -3.04
CA ILE A 272 38.44 87.55 -3.28
C ILE A 272 37.86 86.59 -2.24
N ASN A 273 37.79 87.01 -0.96
CA ASN A 273 37.22 86.17 0.11
C ASN A 273 35.70 86.00 -0.06
N LEU A 274 34.99 87.06 -0.46
CA LEU A 274 33.55 86.99 -0.73
C LEU A 274 33.22 86.02 -1.86
N GLN A 275 34.02 86.01 -2.94
CA GLN A 275 33.78 85.12 -4.08
C GLN A 275 34.01 83.64 -3.72
N ILE A 276 35.10 83.32 -3.02
CA ILE A 276 35.37 81.94 -2.55
C ILE A 276 34.27 81.45 -1.59
N ILE A 277 33.75 82.32 -0.72
CA ILE A 277 32.63 81.98 0.18
C ILE A 277 31.33 81.75 -0.61
N SER A 278 31.08 82.47 -1.70
CA SER A 278 29.92 82.20 -2.57
C SER A 278 30.04 80.82 -3.22
N GLU A 279 31.15 80.57 -3.92
CA GLU A 279 31.38 79.31 -4.65
C GLU A 279 31.35 78.08 -3.72
N TYR A 280 31.86 78.21 -2.48
CA TYR A 280 31.77 77.15 -1.47
C TYR A 280 30.32 76.89 -1.01
N ASN A 281 29.52 77.93 -0.79
CA ASN A 281 28.12 77.78 -0.37
C ASN A 281 27.24 77.23 -1.51
N ASP A 282 27.47 77.65 -2.76
CA ASP A 282 26.76 77.16 -3.94
C ASP A 282 27.10 75.68 -4.19
N LEU A 283 28.37 75.28 -4.02
CA LEU A 283 28.78 73.88 -4.10
C LEU A 283 28.15 73.04 -2.97
N LEU A 284 28.21 73.52 -1.72
CA LEU A 284 27.66 72.81 -0.56
C LEU A 284 26.14 72.63 -0.65
N THR A 285 25.40 73.65 -1.08
CA THR A 285 23.94 73.56 -1.28
C THR A 285 23.58 72.63 -2.43
N THR A 286 24.29 72.70 -3.56
CA THR A 286 24.13 71.75 -4.68
C THR A 286 24.38 70.31 -4.23
N GLN A 287 25.40 70.08 -3.39
CA GLN A 287 25.78 68.75 -2.93
C GLN A 287 24.80 68.19 -1.88
N LEU A 288 24.21 69.04 -1.04
CA LEU A 288 23.13 68.68 -0.13
C LEU A 288 21.80 68.37 -0.86
N GLU A 289 21.42 69.18 -1.85
CA GLU A 289 20.19 68.94 -2.61
C GLU A 289 20.29 67.66 -3.45
N ASN A 290 21.46 67.36 -4.03
CA ASN A 290 21.72 66.07 -4.69
C ASN A 290 21.62 64.87 -3.72
N GLN A 291 22.09 65.00 -2.48
CA GLN A 291 21.92 63.95 -1.46
C GLN A 291 20.46 63.78 -1.04
N LYS A 292 19.72 64.88 -0.88
CA LYS A 292 18.28 64.87 -0.60
C LYS A 292 17.51 64.15 -1.71
N ILE A 293 17.71 64.53 -2.98
CA ILE A 293 17.04 63.89 -4.13
C ILE A 293 17.35 62.39 -4.20
N TYR A 294 18.58 61.99 -3.90
CA TYR A 294 18.97 60.57 -3.82
C TYR A 294 18.16 59.82 -2.74
N PHE A 295 18.07 60.36 -1.52
CA PHE A 295 17.30 59.72 -0.45
C PHE A 295 15.78 59.77 -0.67
N GLU A 296 15.23 60.86 -1.22
CA GLU A 296 13.81 60.95 -1.60
C GLU A 296 13.45 59.92 -2.70
N THR A 297 14.36 59.68 -3.64
CA THR A 297 14.19 58.63 -4.66
C THR A 297 14.23 57.23 -4.03
N LEU A 298 15.23 56.96 -3.17
CA LEU A 298 15.39 55.66 -2.50
C LEU A 298 14.23 55.34 -1.55
N ILE A 299 13.69 56.33 -0.84
CA ILE A 299 12.49 56.16 0.00
C ILE A 299 11.29 55.78 -0.88
N ARG A 300 11.05 56.50 -1.99
CA ARG A 300 9.94 56.20 -2.90
C ARG A 300 10.07 54.81 -3.55
N GLU A 301 11.28 54.38 -3.90
CA GLU A 301 11.51 53.02 -4.41
C GLU A 301 11.15 51.96 -3.36
N VAL A 302 11.49 52.17 -2.08
CA VAL A 302 11.09 51.27 -0.97
C VAL A 302 9.58 51.31 -0.70
N GLU A 303 8.93 52.48 -0.82
CA GLU A 303 7.47 52.60 -0.70
C GLU A 303 6.76 51.85 -1.86
N GLU A 304 7.21 52.02 -3.11
CA GLU A 304 6.67 51.33 -4.29
C GLU A 304 6.98 49.81 -4.31
N GLU A 305 8.03 49.35 -3.61
CA GLU A 305 8.34 47.92 -3.41
C GLU A 305 7.44 47.32 -2.30
N THR A 306 7.35 47.99 -1.14
CA THR A 306 6.55 47.49 0.00
C THR A 306 5.05 47.49 -0.25
N GLU A 307 4.49 48.47 -0.97
CA GLU A 307 3.07 48.45 -1.37
C GLU A 307 2.77 47.26 -2.32
N ARG A 308 3.74 46.86 -3.13
CA ARG A 308 3.67 45.71 -4.04
C ARG A 308 3.70 44.38 -3.28
N GLU A 309 4.62 44.23 -2.33
CA GLU A 309 4.69 43.07 -1.43
C GLU A 309 3.42 42.91 -0.59
N ILE A 310 2.90 44.01 -0.02
CA ILE A 310 1.64 44.03 0.74
C ILE A 310 0.47 43.59 -0.15
N SER A 311 0.40 44.08 -1.39
CA SER A 311 -0.65 43.70 -2.34
C SER A 311 -0.62 42.20 -2.68
N GLU A 312 0.56 41.64 -2.96
CA GLU A 312 0.70 40.22 -3.25
C GLU A 312 0.41 39.33 -2.02
N ALA A 313 0.78 39.79 -0.82
CA ALA A 313 0.45 39.11 0.44
C ALA A 313 -1.06 39.08 0.71
N ILE A 314 -1.78 40.16 0.41
CA ILE A 314 -3.24 40.23 0.53
C ILE A 314 -3.91 39.25 -0.45
N GLU A 315 -3.47 39.17 -1.70
CA GLU A 315 -4.06 38.25 -2.70
C GLU A 315 -3.80 36.77 -2.35
N LYS A 316 -2.60 36.46 -1.82
CA LYS A 316 -2.28 35.15 -1.24
C LYS A 316 -3.19 34.81 -0.03
N ALA A 317 -3.48 35.77 0.85
CA ALA A 317 -4.39 35.56 1.98
C ALA A 317 -5.85 35.32 1.53
N VAL A 318 -6.35 36.10 0.57
CA VAL A 318 -7.72 35.98 0.02
C VAL A 318 -7.92 34.64 -0.70
N SER A 319 -6.95 34.20 -1.51
CA SER A 319 -7.00 32.90 -2.19
C SER A 319 -6.87 31.72 -1.21
N GLY A 320 -6.11 31.87 -0.12
CA GLY A 320 -6.11 30.94 1.01
C GLY A 320 -7.48 30.80 1.68
N SER A 321 -8.16 31.93 1.94
CA SER A 321 -9.51 31.96 2.53
C SER A 321 -10.53 31.18 1.70
N GLN A 322 -10.51 31.31 0.36
CA GLN A 322 -11.40 30.52 -0.51
C GLN A 322 -11.15 29.00 -0.43
N LYS A 323 -9.89 28.55 -0.28
CA LYS A 323 -9.59 27.13 -0.07
C LYS A 323 -10.16 26.64 1.26
N LEU A 324 -10.03 27.45 2.32
CA LEU A 324 -10.52 27.14 3.66
C LEU A 324 -12.05 27.06 3.70
N GLN A 325 -12.76 28.00 3.06
CA GLN A 325 -14.22 27.93 2.88
C GLN A 325 -14.67 26.68 2.11
N LYS A 326 -13.96 26.29 1.04
CA LYS A 326 -14.25 25.06 0.27
C LYS A 326 -14.01 23.79 1.11
N MET A 327 -13.04 23.80 2.03
CA MET A 327 -12.81 22.69 2.96
C MET A 327 -13.89 22.63 4.05
N GLN A 328 -14.32 23.77 4.61
CA GLN A 328 -15.43 23.82 5.56
C GLN A 328 -16.73 23.28 4.95
N ALA A 329 -17.07 23.71 3.73
CA ALA A 329 -18.26 23.23 3.02
C ALA A 329 -18.21 21.73 2.66
N LYS A 330 -17.03 21.12 2.59
CA LYS A 330 -16.86 19.66 2.49
C LYS A 330 -17.05 18.99 3.86
N LEU A 331 -16.45 19.53 4.92
CA LEU A 331 -16.57 19.03 6.29
C LEU A 331 -18.05 19.02 6.75
N ASP A 332 -18.77 20.12 6.54
CA ASP A 332 -20.19 20.25 6.87
C ASP A 332 -21.07 19.23 6.12
N ARG A 333 -20.65 18.81 4.92
CA ARG A 333 -21.32 17.78 4.13
C ARG A 333 -21.05 16.39 4.71
N CYS A 334 -19.81 16.04 4.98
CA CYS A 334 -19.44 14.77 5.59
C CYS A 334 -20.05 14.59 7.00
N VAL A 335 -20.22 15.68 7.77
CA VAL A 335 -20.93 15.66 9.06
C VAL A 335 -22.42 15.31 8.88
N LYS A 336 -23.09 15.84 7.85
CA LYS A 336 -24.49 15.48 7.52
C LYS A 336 -24.62 14.03 7.03
N GLU A 337 -23.71 13.60 6.15
CA GLU A 337 -23.65 12.22 5.64
C GLU A 337 -23.43 11.23 6.79
N LYS A 338 -22.54 11.55 7.73
CA LYS A 338 -22.36 10.76 8.96
C LYS A 338 -23.65 10.70 9.80
N GLY A 339 -24.31 11.83 10.03
CA GLY A 339 -25.55 11.87 10.81
C GLY A 339 -26.66 10.99 10.21
N PHE A 340 -26.79 10.97 8.89
CA PHE A 340 -27.70 10.07 8.18
C PHE A 340 -27.33 8.59 8.34
N LEU A 341 -26.03 8.25 8.30
CA LEU A 341 -25.55 6.88 8.52
C LEU A 341 -25.76 6.42 9.98
N ASP A 342 -25.57 7.31 10.96
CA ASP A 342 -25.84 7.04 12.38
C ASP A 342 -27.35 6.78 12.60
N GLU A 343 -28.24 7.55 11.97
CA GLU A 343 -29.70 7.33 11.99
C GLU A 343 -30.12 6.03 11.26
N LEU A 344 -29.50 5.72 10.13
CA LEU A 344 -29.73 4.47 9.41
C LEU A 344 -29.35 3.26 10.29
N ASN A 345 -28.23 3.35 11.00
CA ASN A 345 -27.73 2.32 11.91
C ASN A 345 -28.66 2.13 13.13
N GLU A 346 -29.14 3.21 13.75
CA GLU A 346 -30.20 3.18 14.78
C GLU A 346 -31.46 2.44 14.29
N ASN A 347 -31.92 2.74 13.08
CA ASN A 347 -33.09 2.09 12.49
C ASN A 347 -32.84 0.62 12.13
N LEU A 348 -31.64 0.25 11.68
CA LEU A 348 -31.25 -1.14 11.45
C LEU A 348 -31.18 -1.94 12.77
N LEU A 349 -30.68 -1.34 13.86
CA LEU A 349 -30.66 -1.95 15.20
C LEU A 349 -32.08 -2.22 15.70
N LYS A 350 -32.98 -1.22 15.65
CA LYS A 350 -34.40 -1.37 16.04
C LYS A 350 -35.11 -2.44 15.22
N ASN A 351 -34.89 -2.46 13.90
CA ASN A 351 -35.39 -3.53 13.03
C ASN A 351 -34.83 -4.91 13.40
N GLN A 352 -33.55 -5.01 13.76
CA GLN A 352 -32.95 -6.27 14.21
C GLN A 352 -33.62 -6.80 15.49
N GLU A 353 -34.03 -5.93 16.42
CA GLU A 353 -34.75 -6.34 17.63
C GLU A 353 -36.19 -6.80 17.33
N ILE A 354 -36.90 -6.09 16.45
CA ILE A 354 -38.23 -6.52 15.97
C ILE A 354 -38.15 -7.90 15.30
N TRP A 355 -37.10 -8.17 14.51
CA TRP A 355 -36.89 -9.48 13.88
C TRP A 355 -36.51 -10.57 14.89
N LYS A 356 -35.71 -10.28 15.93
CA LYS A 356 -35.45 -11.22 17.04
C LYS A 356 -36.75 -11.61 17.76
N ALA A 357 -37.61 -10.63 18.07
CA ALA A 357 -38.89 -10.88 18.72
C ALA A 357 -39.82 -11.76 17.87
N LYS A 358 -39.92 -11.46 16.56
CA LYS A 358 -40.68 -12.31 15.60
C LYS A 358 -40.11 -13.71 15.47
N MET A 359 -38.78 -13.88 15.51
CA MET A 359 -38.15 -15.20 15.51
C MET A 359 -38.58 -16.02 16.73
N LEU A 360 -38.52 -15.46 17.94
CA LEU A 360 -38.96 -16.13 19.17
C LEU A 360 -40.46 -16.49 19.14
N GLU A 361 -41.30 -15.65 18.55
CA GLU A 361 -42.73 -15.95 18.36
C GLU A 361 -42.96 -17.11 17.37
N ILE A 362 -42.20 -17.14 16.26
CA ILE A 362 -42.23 -18.22 15.27
C ILE A 362 -41.71 -19.52 15.89
N GLU A 363 -40.57 -19.51 16.57
CA GLU A 363 -40.02 -20.67 17.31
C GLU A 363 -41.04 -21.20 18.34
N ALA A 364 -41.71 -20.33 19.09
CA ALA A 364 -42.75 -20.73 20.04
C ALA A 364 -43.99 -21.33 19.35
N ARG A 365 -44.34 -20.85 18.16
CA ARG A 365 -45.45 -21.37 17.33
C ARG A 365 -45.09 -22.71 16.70
N GLU A 366 -43.89 -22.86 16.16
CA GLU A 366 -43.38 -24.11 15.61
C GLU A 366 -43.20 -25.17 16.70
N LYS A 367 -42.67 -24.82 17.88
CA LYS A 367 -42.54 -25.74 19.01
C LYS A 367 -43.90 -26.23 19.54
N LYS A 368 -44.96 -25.41 19.46
CA LYS A 368 -46.35 -25.84 19.71
C LYS A 368 -46.87 -26.76 18.60
N ALA A 369 -46.64 -26.42 17.33
CA ALA A 369 -47.07 -27.22 16.19
C ALA A 369 -46.35 -28.58 16.11
N LEU A 370 -45.07 -28.63 16.49
CA LEU A 370 -44.27 -29.83 16.64
C LEU A 370 -44.87 -30.71 17.74
N LYS A 371 -45.13 -30.18 18.94
CA LYS A 371 -45.81 -30.94 20.01
C LYS A 371 -47.16 -31.54 19.59
N VAL A 372 -47.95 -30.83 18.79
CA VAL A 372 -49.21 -31.36 18.22
C VAL A 372 -48.96 -32.46 17.19
N LYS A 373 -47.90 -32.36 16.38
CA LYS A 373 -47.47 -33.43 15.48
C LYS A 373 -46.93 -34.64 16.25
N ASP A 374 -46.08 -34.44 17.26
CA ASP A 374 -45.49 -35.51 18.07
C ASP A 374 -46.57 -36.32 18.79
N ASN A 375 -47.53 -35.64 19.45
CA ASN A 375 -48.71 -36.30 20.03
C ASN A 375 -49.49 -37.10 18.99
N LYS A 376 -49.64 -36.58 17.76
CA LYS A 376 -50.38 -37.25 16.68
C LYS A 376 -49.59 -38.37 16.00
N VAL A 377 -48.26 -38.30 16.00
CA VAL A 377 -47.37 -39.42 15.65
C VAL A 377 -47.53 -40.50 16.70
N GLN A 378 -47.54 -40.17 17.99
CA GLN A 378 -47.77 -41.15 19.06
C GLN A 378 -49.15 -41.83 18.95
N GLU A 379 -50.24 -41.07 18.72
CA GLU A 379 -51.57 -41.63 18.43
C GLU A 379 -51.54 -42.61 17.24
N LEU A 380 -50.82 -42.26 16.16
CA LEU A 380 -50.70 -43.07 14.95
C LEU A 380 -49.75 -44.26 15.12
N GLU A 381 -48.75 -44.18 16.00
CA GLU A 381 -47.85 -45.27 16.36
C GLU A 381 -48.55 -46.30 17.23
N GLU A 382 -49.34 -45.87 18.23
CA GLU A 382 -50.21 -46.76 19.02
C GLU A 382 -51.24 -47.46 18.11
N GLN A 383 -51.90 -46.73 17.20
CA GLN A 383 -52.78 -47.32 16.18
C GLN A 383 -52.04 -48.23 15.19
N ALA A 384 -50.77 -47.95 14.88
CA ALA A 384 -49.95 -48.79 14.01
C ALA A 384 -49.51 -50.08 14.71
N ILE A 385 -49.26 -50.06 16.03
CA ILE A 385 -48.88 -51.24 16.83
C ILE A 385 -50.03 -52.26 16.86
N ASP A 386 -51.27 -51.82 17.12
CA ASP A 386 -52.46 -52.69 17.03
C ASP A 386 -52.65 -53.25 15.61
N ASN A 387 -52.47 -52.41 14.57
CA ASN A 387 -52.57 -52.86 13.18
C ASN A 387 -51.42 -53.80 12.76
N LEU A 388 -50.25 -53.73 13.40
CA LEU A 388 -49.09 -54.59 13.14
C LEU A 388 -49.28 -55.99 13.74
N PHE A 389 -49.91 -56.11 14.91
CA PHE A 389 -50.18 -57.41 15.54
C PHE A 389 -51.05 -58.33 14.69
N HIS A 390 -51.90 -57.79 13.81
CA HIS A 390 -52.74 -58.56 12.89
C HIS A 390 -52.22 -58.69 11.44
N LYS A 391 -51.04 -58.12 11.09
CA LYS A 391 -50.53 -58.13 9.69
C LYS A 391 -49.07 -58.58 9.49
N THR A 392 -48.43 -59.16 10.50
CA THR A 392 -47.06 -59.73 10.42
C THR A 392 -46.97 -61.08 9.68
N LYS A 393 -47.53 -61.13 8.47
CA LYS A 393 -47.12 -62.09 7.40
C LYS A 393 -46.73 -61.33 6.13
N ARG A 394 -45.94 -60.28 6.30
CA ARG A 394 -45.35 -59.50 5.21
C ARG A 394 -44.34 -60.38 4.45
N LYS A 395 -44.45 -60.45 3.13
CA LYS A 395 -43.37 -61.01 2.28
C LYS A 395 -42.10 -60.20 2.50
N ALA A 396 -40.93 -60.83 2.38
CA ALA A 396 -39.65 -60.13 2.33
C ALA A 396 -39.67 -59.07 1.21
N SER A 397 -38.91 -57.99 1.36
CA SER A 397 -38.78 -57.03 0.27
C SER A 397 -37.80 -57.60 -0.77
N PRO A 398 -38.02 -57.40 -2.08
CA PRO A 398 -37.09 -57.89 -3.10
C PRO A 398 -35.71 -57.19 -3.07
N MET A 399 -35.51 -56.20 -2.18
CA MET A 399 -34.17 -55.67 -1.86
C MET A 399 -33.40 -56.56 -0.89
N ASP A 400 -34.08 -57.28 0.01
CA ASP A 400 -33.46 -58.15 1.00
C ASP A 400 -32.80 -59.37 0.33
N ASP A 401 -33.40 -59.88 -0.74
CA ASP A 401 -32.93 -61.04 -1.53
C ASP A 401 -31.78 -60.74 -2.50
N LEU A 402 -31.44 -59.46 -2.75
CA LEU A 402 -30.33 -59.08 -3.65
C LEU A 402 -28.97 -59.39 -3.00
N PRO A 403 -27.97 -59.93 -3.73
CA PRO A 403 -26.59 -59.99 -3.27
C PRO A 403 -25.99 -58.61 -2.97
N ASP A 404 -25.14 -58.51 -1.94
CA ASP A 404 -24.51 -57.25 -1.51
C ASP A 404 -23.72 -56.55 -2.64
N GLN A 405 -23.09 -57.32 -3.53
CA GLN A 405 -22.39 -56.79 -4.71
C GLN A 405 -23.31 -55.95 -5.62
N LEU A 406 -24.56 -56.37 -5.84
CA LEU A 406 -25.52 -55.60 -6.64
C LEU A 406 -26.03 -54.38 -5.87
N VAL A 407 -26.14 -54.47 -4.54
CA VAL A 407 -26.52 -53.33 -3.70
C VAL A 407 -25.40 -52.28 -3.64
N TRP A 408 -24.12 -52.69 -3.64
CA TRP A 408 -22.98 -51.80 -3.90
C TRP A 408 -23.07 -51.15 -5.27
N ASP A 409 -23.36 -51.89 -6.35
CA ASP A 409 -23.51 -51.30 -7.70
C ASP A 409 -24.67 -50.29 -7.79
N ILE A 410 -25.75 -50.51 -7.02
CA ILE A 410 -26.87 -49.56 -6.89
C ILE A 410 -26.42 -48.32 -6.10
N LEU A 411 -25.84 -48.49 -4.91
CA LEU A 411 -25.34 -47.39 -4.07
C LEU A 411 -24.26 -46.56 -4.79
N GLY A 412 -23.41 -47.20 -5.58
CA GLY A 412 -22.34 -46.57 -6.38
C GLY A 412 -22.87 -45.67 -7.51
N ARG A 413 -24.11 -45.88 -7.95
CA ARG A 413 -24.79 -44.99 -8.93
C ARG A 413 -25.40 -43.74 -8.27
N ILE A 414 -25.54 -43.71 -6.93
CA ILE A 414 -26.07 -42.56 -6.19
C ILE A 414 -24.99 -41.48 -6.06
N LYS A 415 -24.90 -40.59 -7.08
CA LYS A 415 -23.91 -39.51 -7.15
C LYS A 415 -24.11 -38.39 -6.13
N LYS A 416 -25.32 -38.21 -5.59
CA LYS A 416 -25.64 -37.13 -4.62
C LYS A 416 -25.43 -37.61 -3.19
N THR A 417 -24.61 -36.89 -2.43
CA THR A 417 -24.32 -37.16 -1.01
C THR A 417 -25.59 -37.15 -0.15
N THR A 418 -26.53 -36.25 -0.42
CA THR A 418 -27.84 -36.16 0.26
C THR A 418 -28.61 -37.48 0.14
N ASP A 419 -28.81 -37.92 -1.09
CA ASP A 419 -29.64 -39.06 -1.45
C ASP A 419 -29.00 -40.36 -0.92
N ARG A 420 -27.66 -40.43 -0.96
CA ARG A 420 -26.88 -41.53 -0.40
C ARG A 420 -26.92 -41.57 1.13
N ASN A 421 -26.94 -40.41 1.79
CA ASN A 421 -27.17 -40.35 3.25
C ASN A 421 -28.57 -40.87 3.60
N SER A 422 -29.62 -40.45 2.86
CA SER A 422 -30.98 -40.96 3.03
C SER A 422 -31.07 -42.48 2.82
N ALA A 423 -30.41 -43.01 1.77
CA ALA A 423 -30.33 -44.46 1.55
C ALA A 423 -29.64 -45.20 2.71
N SER A 424 -28.58 -44.63 3.29
CA SER A 424 -27.88 -45.20 4.46
C SER A 424 -28.73 -45.21 5.74
N LEU A 425 -29.84 -44.47 5.79
CA LEU A 425 -30.78 -44.45 6.92
C LEU A 425 -32.00 -45.37 6.71
N ALA A 426 -32.22 -45.89 5.49
CA ALA A 426 -33.43 -46.65 5.16
C ALA A 426 -33.47 -48.05 5.81
N CYS A 427 -32.33 -48.71 5.99
CA CYS A 427 -32.23 -49.95 6.77
C CYS A 427 -30.79 -50.22 7.25
N LYS A 428 -30.63 -51.10 8.25
CA LYS A 428 -29.31 -51.49 8.79
C LYS A 428 -28.35 -52.03 7.72
N ARG A 429 -28.86 -52.81 6.76
CA ARG A 429 -28.02 -53.38 5.68
C ARG A 429 -27.44 -52.28 4.79
N LEU A 430 -28.25 -51.31 4.35
CA LEU A 430 -27.78 -50.16 3.58
C LEU A 430 -26.87 -49.24 4.39
N TYR A 431 -27.05 -49.15 5.71
CA TYR A 431 -26.12 -48.44 6.60
C TYR A 431 -24.72 -49.07 6.60
N HIS A 432 -24.62 -50.40 6.70
CA HIS A 432 -23.33 -51.12 6.67
C HIS A 432 -22.69 -51.12 5.27
N LEU A 433 -23.47 -51.32 4.21
CA LEU A 433 -22.94 -51.29 2.84
C LEU A 433 -22.51 -49.89 2.39
N ASP A 434 -23.12 -48.82 2.93
CA ASP A 434 -22.60 -47.47 2.74
C ASP A 434 -21.29 -47.22 3.51
N ASN A 435 -21.17 -47.70 4.75
CA ASN A 435 -19.95 -47.61 5.57
C ASN A 435 -18.73 -48.14 4.78
N GLU A 436 -18.80 -49.36 4.29
CA GLU A 436 -17.69 -50.02 3.59
C GLU A 436 -17.35 -49.37 2.25
N GLN A 437 -18.34 -48.87 1.52
CA GLN A 437 -18.18 -48.34 0.16
C GLN A 437 -17.88 -46.82 0.11
N ARG A 438 -18.08 -46.05 1.18
CA ARG A 438 -17.95 -44.58 1.19
C ARG A 438 -16.48 -44.13 1.22
N LYS A 439 -15.90 -43.93 0.04
CA LYS A 439 -14.52 -43.44 -0.12
C LYS A 439 -14.32 -41.93 0.03
N SER A 440 -15.40 -41.13 0.00
CA SER A 440 -15.32 -39.67 0.06
C SER A 440 -16.28 -39.08 1.09
N LEU A 441 -15.76 -38.17 1.93
CA LEU A 441 -16.50 -37.40 2.92
C LEU A 441 -16.28 -35.90 2.69
N ARG A 442 -17.33 -35.08 2.87
CA ARG A 442 -17.21 -33.63 3.01
C ARG A 442 -17.76 -33.21 4.37
N VAL A 443 -16.97 -32.42 5.08
CA VAL A 443 -17.20 -31.82 6.40
C VAL A 443 -17.24 -30.30 6.26
N GLY A 444 -17.98 -29.61 7.13
CA GLY A 444 -18.02 -28.16 7.15
C GLY A 444 -18.59 -27.60 8.46
N CYS A 445 -19.20 -26.41 8.38
CA CYS A 445 -19.91 -25.82 9.51
C CYS A 445 -21.05 -26.74 10.03
N GLY A 446 -21.27 -26.73 11.35
CA GLY A 446 -22.30 -27.54 12.01
C GLY A 446 -21.83 -28.81 12.72
N LEU A 447 -20.52 -29.14 12.71
CA LEU A 447 -19.98 -30.15 13.64
C LEU A 447 -19.60 -29.48 14.97
N ASP A 448 -20.33 -29.80 16.04
CA ASP A 448 -19.96 -29.40 17.41
C ASP A 448 -20.24 -30.56 18.40
N PRO A 449 -19.25 -30.99 19.22
CA PRO A 449 -17.83 -30.65 19.16
C PRO A 449 -17.15 -31.26 17.93
N ALA A 450 -16.49 -30.43 17.10
CA ALA A 450 -15.96 -30.84 15.79
C ALA A 450 -15.10 -32.12 15.81
N ASN A 451 -14.15 -32.21 16.75
CA ASN A 451 -13.24 -33.36 16.86
C ASN A 451 -13.95 -34.66 17.25
N GLN A 452 -15.00 -34.61 18.08
CA GLN A 452 -15.78 -35.79 18.47
C GLN A 452 -16.67 -36.29 17.32
N ALA A 453 -17.32 -35.36 16.61
CA ALA A 453 -18.09 -35.68 15.43
C ALA A 453 -17.20 -36.22 14.29
N LEU A 454 -16.00 -35.66 14.09
CA LEU A 454 -15.04 -36.17 13.11
C LEU A 454 -14.53 -37.56 13.47
N THR A 455 -14.20 -37.82 14.74
CA THR A 455 -13.85 -39.18 15.23
C THR A 455 -14.97 -40.17 14.91
N SER A 456 -16.23 -39.78 15.17
CA SER A 456 -17.41 -40.60 14.90
C SER A 456 -17.62 -40.87 13.40
N LEU A 457 -17.31 -39.90 12.54
CA LEU A 457 -17.36 -40.04 11.07
C LEU A 457 -16.24 -40.94 10.53
N CYS A 458 -15.01 -40.84 11.06
CA CYS A 458 -13.90 -41.74 10.68
C CYS A 458 -14.22 -43.18 11.11
N ASN A 459 -14.73 -43.37 12.33
CA ASN A 459 -15.16 -44.69 12.82
C ASN A 459 -16.36 -45.27 12.03
N ARG A 460 -17.18 -44.40 11.40
CA ARG A 460 -18.27 -44.81 10.49
C ARG A 460 -17.79 -45.11 9.06
N PHE A 461 -16.60 -44.65 8.66
CA PHE A 461 -16.10 -44.76 7.29
C PHE A 461 -14.58 -45.03 7.27
N PRO A 462 -14.12 -46.26 7.57
CA PRO A 462 -12.71 -46.60 7.64
C PRO A 462 -12.02 -46.64 6.26
N THR A 463 -12.79 -46.72 5.18
CA THR A 463 -12.30 -46.80 3.78
C THR A 463 -12.19 -45.44 3.10
N LEU A 464 -12.19 -44.33 3.87
CA LEU A 464 -12.05 -42.98 3.32
C LEU A 464 -10.70 -42.77 2.63
N THR A 465 -10.75 -42.40 1.36
CA THR A 465 -9.60 -41.96 0.57
C THR A 465 -9.62 -40.45 0.32
N ARG A 466 -10.80 -39.81 0.33
CA ARG A 466 -10.95 -38.35 0.16
C ARG A 466 -11.71 -37.70 1.31
N VAL A 467 -11.13 -36.66 1.89
CA VAL A 467 -11.78 -35.81 2.90
C VAL A 467 -11.69 -34.34 2.49
N ASP A 468 -12.84 -33.69 2.31
CA ASP A 468 -12.97 -32.24 2.15
C ASP A 468 -13.44 -31.60 3.46
N ILE A 469 -12.76 -30.57 3.96
CA ILE A 469 -13.15 -29.82 5.16
C ILE A 469 -13.29 -28.34 4.78
N VAL A 470 -14.50 -27.79 4.91
CA VAL A 470 -14.84 -26.47 4.35
C VAL A 470 -15.62 -25.61 5.34
N TYR A 471 -14.96 -24.61 5.91
CA TYR A 471 -15.56 -23.62 6.83
C TYR A 471 -15.83 -22.25 6.17
N SER A 472 -16.05 -22.22 4.85
CA SER A 472 -16.41 -20.99 4.12
C SER A 472 -17.70 -20.38 4.68
N GLY A 473 -17.64 -19.13 5.14
CA GLY A 473 -18.80 -18.45 5.75
C GLY A 473 -19.14 -18.90 7.18
N TRP A 474 -18.29 -19.68 7.85
CA TRP A 474 -18.48 -20.02 9.27
C TRP A 474 -18.39 -18.77 10.16
N MET A 475 -19.29 -18.68 11.14
CA MET A 475 -19.33 -17.64 12.17
C MET A 475 -19.05 -18.26 13.54
N SER A 476 -18.44 -17.48 14.45
CA SER A 476 -18.04 -17.90 15.81
C SER A 476 -19.16 -18.44 16.72
N LYS A 477 -20.42 -18.32 16.30
CA LYS A 477 -21.61 -18.83 17.01
C LYS A 477 -21.98 -20.28 16.65
N LEU A 478 -21.27 -20.92 15.70
CA LEU A 478 -21.66 -22.21 15.09
C LEU A 478 -20.79 -23.40 15.55
N GLY A 479 -20.40 -23.44 16.83
CA GLY A 479 -19.49 -24.46 17.37
C GLY A 479 -18.03 -24.26 16.92
N LYS A 480 -17.06 -24.89 17.59
CA LYS A 480 -15.63 -24.69 17.29
C LYS A 480 -15.25 -25.25 15.91
N GLN A 481 -14.42 -24.53 15.14
CA GLN A 481 -13.76 -25.11 13.96
C GLN A 481 -12.82 -26.25 14.35
N LEU A 482 -12.45 -27.07 13.36
CA LEU A 482 -11.38 -28.06 13.50
C LEU A 482 -10.02 -27.41 13.80
N ASP A 483 -9.29 -28.03 14.72
CA ASP A 483 -7.93 -27.66 15.14
C ASP A 483 -6.92 -28.76 14.79
N ASP A 484 -5.68 -28.62 15.27
CA ASP A 484 -4.60 -29.59 15.02
C ASP A 484 -4.90 -31.00 15.59
N GLN A 485 -5.69 -31.11 16.66
CA GLN A 485 -6.12 -32.40 17.21
C GLN A 485 -7.10 -33.11 16.26
N GLY A 486 -7.90 -32.36 15.51
CA GLY A 486 -8.74 -32.90 14.43
C GLY A 486 -7.93 -33.49 13.26
N LEU A 487 -6.75 -32.94 12.96
CA LEU A 487 -5.84 -33.54 11.98
C LEU A 487 -5.13 -34.79 12.51
N LEU A 488 -4.79 -34.84 13.80
CA LEU A 488 -4.27 -36.05 14.45
C LEU A 488 -5.29 -37.22 14.42
N ILE A 489 -6.58 -36.92 14.60
CA ILE A 489 -7.65 -37.91 14.46
C ILE A 489 -7.71 -38.45 13.03
N LEU A 490 -7.55 -37.60 12.01
CA LEU A 490 -7.52 -38.02 10.61
C LEU A 490 -6.28 -38.86 10.26
N SER A 491 -5.08 -38.48 10.72
CA SER A 491 -3.87 -39.24 10.44
C SER A 491 -3.88 -40.64 11.06
N ASN A 492 -4.55 -40.80 12.20
CA ASN A 492 -4.64 -42.08 12.90
C ASN A 492 -5.78 -42.97 12.38
N ASN A 493 -6.95 -42.38 12.08
CA ASN A 493 -8.17 -43.16 11.77
C ASN A 493 -8.43 -43.33 10.27
N CYS A 494 -7.74 -42.60 9.38
CA CYS A 494 -7.92 -42.68 7.92
C CYS A 494 -6.61 -43.09 7.19
N PRO A 495 -6.06 -44.30 7.41
CA PRO A 495 -4.80 -44.74 6.80
C PRO A 495 -4.84 -44.82 5.26
N CYS A 496 -6.04 -44.90 4.67
CA CYS A 496 -6.27 -44.94 3.22
C CYS A 496 -6.38 -43.55 2.57
N LEU A 497 -6.16 -42.45 3.30
CA LEU A 497 -6.32 -41.07 2.82
C LEU A 497 -5.33 -40.74 1.69
N THR A 498 -5.86 -40.54 0.48
CA THR A 498 -5.11 -40.13 -0.73
C THR A 498 -5.30 -38.66 -1.09
N ASP A 499 -6.42 -38.06 -0.67
CA ASP A 499 -6.87 -36.72 -1.04
C ASP A 499 -7.37 -35.95 0.19
N LEU A 500 -6.79 -34.79 0.48
CA LEU A 500 -7.25 -33.92 1.58
C LEU A 500 -7.42 -32.47 1.11
N THR A 501 -8.60 -31.89 1.35
CA THR A 501 -8.88 -30.46 1.15
C THR A 501 -9.17 -29.80 2.49
N LEU A 502 -8.40 -28.76 2.86
CA LEU A 502 -8.62 -27.93 4.05
C LEU A 502 -8.92 -26.49 3.60
N SER A 503 -10.17 -26.04 3.78
CA SER A 503 -10.66 -24.74 3.32
C SER A 503 -11.21 -23.89 4.46
N TYR A 504 -10.72 -22.66 4.60
CA TYR A 504 -11.08 -21.70 5.67
C TYR A 504 -10.86 -22.23 7.10
N CYS A 505 -9.95 -23.19 7.26
CA CYS A 505 -9.59 -23.77 8.56
C CYS A 505 -8.58 -22.86 9.26
N THR A 506 -9.05 -21.95 10.13
CA THR A 506 -8.21 -20.87 10.69
C THR A 506 -7.46 -21.26 11.95
N PHE A 507 -7.81 -22.39 12.58
CA PHE A 507 -7.19 -22.90 13.80
C PHE A 507 -6.09 -23.94 13.56
N ILE A 508 -5.96 -24.47 12.34
CA ILE A 508 -4.93 -25.44 11.96
C ILE A 508 -3.58 -24.73 11.77
N THR A 509 -2.52 -25.29 12.35
CA THR A 509 -1.14 -24.77 12.35
C THR A 509 -0.15 -25.76 11.72
N ASN A 510 1.14 -25.46 11.82
CA ASN A 510 2.21 -26.38 11.42
C ASN A 510 2.19 -27.70 12.21
N ALA A 511 1.68 -27.71 13.46
CA ALA A 511 1.56 -28.94 14.25
C ALA A 511 0.57 -29.92 13.62
N GLY A 512 -0.59 -29.44 13.14
CA GLY A 512 -1.56 -30.25 12.40
C GLY A 512 -1.01 -30.82 11.10
N LEU A 513 -0.22 -30.04 10.35
CA LEU A 513 0.50 -30.56 9.18
C LEU A 513 1.57 -31.60 9.54
N THR A 514 2.21 -31.47 10.72
CA THR A 514 3.19 -32.45 11.21
C THR A 514 2.52 -33.81 11.45
N TYR A 515 1.29 -33.85 12.00
CA TYR A 515 0.55 -35.11 12.12
C TYR A 515 0.23 -35.75 10.76
N LEU A 516 -0.20 -34.94 9.79
CA LEU A 516 -0.45 -35.38 8.42
C LEU A 516 0.79 -35.93 7.68
N SER A 517 2.02 -35.62 8.12
CA SER A 517 3.23 -36.23 7.56
C SER A 517 3.27 -37.77 7.73
N SER A 518 2.48 -38.31 8.65
CA SER A 518 2.29 -39.76 8.85
C SER A 518 1.47 -40.43 7.73
N CYS A 519 0.72 -39.66 6.94
CA CYS A 519 -0.17 -40.16 5.90
C CYS A 519 0.60 -40.51 4.62
N SER A 520 1.37 -41.61 4.63
CA SER A 520 2.24 -42.01 3.50
C SER A 520 1.53 -42.21 2.16
N ASN A 521 0.22 -42.41 2.17
CA ASN A 521 -0.63 -42.56 0.99
C ASN A 521 -1.15 -41.23 0.42
N LEU A 522 -0.92 -40.10 1.10
CA LEU A 522 -1.42 -38.79 0.68
C LEU A 522 -0.78 -38.35 -0.64
N SER A 523 -1.62 -38.25 -1.67
CA SER A 523 -1.23 -37.98 -3.05
C SER A 523 -1.69 -36.61 -3.55
N ALA A 524 -2.75 -36.04 -2.94
CA ALA A 524 -3.27 -34.72 -3.23
C ALA A 524 -3.59 -33.95 -1.94
N LEU A 525 -3.01 -32.75 -1.78
CA LEU A 525 -3.30 -31.84 -0.68
C LEU A 525 -3.73 -30.47 -1.23
N LYS A 526 -4.82 -29.93 -0.70
CA LYS A 526 -5.33 -28.60 -1.04
C LYS A 526 -5.53 -27.77 0.21
N LEU A 527 -4.74 -26.71 0.37
CA LEU A 527 -4.85 -25.74 1.46
C LEU A 527 -5.43 -24.44 0.88
N ILE A 528 -6.60 -24.04 1.37
CA ILE A 528 -7.33 -22.86 0.89
C ILE A 528 -7.65 -21.97 2.09
N PHE A 529 -7.01 -20.79 2.16
CA PHE A 529 -7.14 -19.85 3.27
C PHE A 529 -6.90 -20.50 4.66
N THR A 530 -5.68 -21.00 4.84
CA THR A 530 -5.18 -21.59 6.10
C THR A 530 -4.08 -20.69 6.70
N PRO A 531 -4.43 -19.54 7.30
CA PRO A 531 -3.48 -18.44 7.54
C PRO A 531 -2.38 -18.73 8.57
N ARG A 532 -2.54 -19.72 9.46
CA ARG A 532 -1.55 -20.07 10.50
C ARG A 532 -0.50 -21.10 10.03
N ILE A 533 -0.56 -21.54 8.78
CA ILE A 533 0.41 -22.46 8.18
C ILE A 533 1.53 -21.65 7.51
N ASN A 534 2.78 -22.06 7.72
CA ASN A 534 3.97 -21.49 7.08
C ASN A 534 4.77 -22.54 6.29
N GLY A 535 5.84 -22.10 5.62
CA GLY A 535 6.68 -22.97 4.79
C GLY A 535 7.39 -24.10 5.54
N CYS A 536 7.62 -23.97 6.85
CA CYS A 536 8.16 -25.06 7.68
C CYS A 536 7.10 -26.15 7.91
N GLY A 537 5.82 -25.77 8.07
CA GLY A 537 4.70 -26.71 8.07
C GLY A 537 4.60 -27.47 6.75
N ILE A 538 4.69 -26.78 5.61
CA ILE A 538 4.71 -27.42 4.28
C ILE A 538 5.93 -28.37 4.15
N LEU A 539 7.12 -27.94 4.58
CA LEU A 539 8.34 -28.77 4.56
C LEU A 539 8.16 -30.06 5.36
N SER A 540 7.63 -29.99 6.59
CA SER A 540 7.38 -31.18 7.42
C SER A 540 6.45 -32.19 6.75
N LEU A 541 5.43 -31.70 6.04
CA LEU A 541 4.45 -32.54 5.33
C LEU A 541 5.08 -33.21 4.10
N VAL A 542 5.83 -32.48 3.26
CA VAL A 542 6.42 -33.07 2.04
C VAL A 542 7.58 -34.04 2.33
N VAL A 543 8.22 -33.93 3.50
CA VAL A 543 9.23 -34.90 3.97
C VAL A 543 8.60 -36.26 4.31
N GLY A 544 7.38 -36.27 4.87
CA GLY A 544 6.63 -37.50 5.16
C GLY A 544 5.84 -38.03 3.95
N CYS A 545 5.03 -37.17 3.33
CA CYS A 545 4.12 -37.50 2.22
C CYS A 545 4.84 -37.57 0.86
N LYS A 546 5.80 -38.49 0.74
CA LYS A 546 6.69 -38.64 -0.44
C LYS A 546 5.97 -39.00 -1.75
N ASN A 547 4.68 -39.33 -1.70
CA ASN A 547 3.83 -39.65 -2.85
C ASN A 547 2.97 -38.47 -3.35
N LEU A 548 3.22 -37.25 -2.85
CA LEU A 548 2.40 -36.06 -3.13
C LEU A 548 2.51 -35.59 -4.59
N LYS A 549 1.59 -36.07 -5.43
CA LYS A 549 1.43 -35.73 -6.85
C LYS A 549 0.76 -34.36 -7.07
N SER A 550 -0.09 -33.92 -6.15
CA SER A 550 -0.82 -32.65 -6.25
C SER A 550 -0.71 -31.81 -4.97
N LEU A 551 -0.31 -30.55 -5.10
CA LEU A 551 -0.25 -29.59 -4.01
C LEU A 551 -0.85 -28.25 -4.45
N HIS A 552 -1.99 -27.87 -3.87
CA HIS A 552 -2.65 -26.58 -4.11
C HIS A 552 -2.56 -25.70 -2.85
N LEU A 553 -1.90 -24.55 -2.96
CA LEU A 553 -1.76 -23.53 -1.91
C LEU A 553 -2.49 -22.25 -2.37
N ILE A 554 -3.65 -21.95 -1.79
CA ILE A 554 -4.49 -20.83 -2.20
C ILE A 554 -4.71 -19.89 -1.01
N ARG A 555 -4.22 -18.65 -1.12
CA ARG A 555 -4.25 -17.62 -0.06
C ARG A 555 -3.62 -18.10 1.26
N CYS A 556 -2.55 -18.91 1.17
CA CYS A 556 -1.74 -19.36 2.30
C CYS A 556 -0.68 -18.29 2.64
N LEU A 557 -1.13 -17.17 3.22
CA LEU A 557 -0.37 -15.91 3.30
C LEU A 557 1.00 -16.03 3.98
N ASN A 558 1.14 -16.92 4.97
CA ASN A 558 2.35 -17.04 5.80
C ASN A 558 3.35 -18.09 5.29
N VAL A 559 3.14 -18.68 4.09
CA VAL A 559 4.09 -19.61 3.47
C VAL A 559 5.24 -18.82 2.83
N SER A 560 6.25 -18.49 3.64
CA SER A 560 7.36 -17.59 3.28
C SER A 560 8.71 -18.26 3.01
N SER A 561 9.02 -19.40 3.66
CA SER A 561 10.18 -20.20 3.26
C SER A 561 9.88 -20.97 1.98
N VAL A 562 10.93 -21.29 1.23
CA VAL A 562 10.88 -21.88 -0.12
C VAL A 562 11.76 -23.14 -0.24
N GLU A 563 12.29 -23.61 0.87
CA GLU A 563 13.05 -24.86 1.01
C GLU A 563 12.20 -26.08 0.63
N TRP A 564 10.89 -26.02 0.89
CA TRP A 564 9.94 -27.06 0.52
C TRP A 564 9.74 -27.19 -1.00
N LEU A 565 9.93 -26.11 -1.79
CA LEU A 565 9.97 -26.19 -3.26
C LEU A 565 11.22 -26.94 -3.74
N GLU A 566 12.37 -26.71 -3.10
CA GLU A 566 13.61 -27.42 -3.39
C GLU A 566 13.52 -28.90 -2.97
N TYR A 567 12.85 -29.20 -1.85
CA TYR A 567 12.61 -30.57 -1.41
C TYR A 567 11.65 -31.31 -2.35
N LEU A 568 10.50 -30.72 -2.70
CA LEU A 568 9.60 -31.27 -3.71
C LEU A 568 10.31 -31.50 -5.06
N GLY A 569 11.18 -30.56 -5.45
CA GLY A 569 12.00 -30.65 -6.65
C GLY A 569 12.88 -31.89 -6.72
N LYS A 570 13.34 -32.40 -5.56
CA LYS A 570 14.17 -33.61 -5.42
C LYS A 570 13.36 -34.91 -5.38
N LEU A 571 12.05 -34.86 -5.13
CA LEU A 571 11.20 -36.07 -5.13
C LEU A 571 10.81 -36.52 -6.54
N GLU A 572 10.74 -35.60 -7.51
CA GLU A 572 10.26 -35.85 -8.88
C GLU A 572 8.91 -36.62 -8.95
N VAL A 573 7.95 -36.35 -8.04
CA VAL A 573 6.60 -36.97 -8.05
C VAL A 573 5.47 -36.02 -8.43
N LEU A 574 5.74 -34.72 -8.45
CA LEU A 574 4.72 -33.67 -8.56
C LEU A 574 4.20 -33.56 -10.00
N GLU A 575 2.90 -33.79 -10.19
CA GLU A 575 2.18 -33.70 -11.47
C GLU A 575 1.30 -32.44 -11.56
N ASP A 576 0.82 -31.89 -10.44
CA ASP A 576 -0.10 -30.74 -10.39
C ASP A 576 0.27 -29.78 -9.24
N LEU A 577 0.75 -28.58 -9.58
CA LEU A 577 1.07 -27.53 -8.61
C LEU A 577 0.17 -26.31 -8.82
N SER A 578 -0.47 -25.84 -7.75
CA SER A 578 -1.11 -24.53 -7.75
C SER A 578 -0.64 -23.70 -6.56
N ILE A 579 -0.22 -22.45 -6.82
CA ILE A 579 0.13 -21.47 -5.79
C ILE A 579 -0.54 -20.17 -6.18
N LYS A 580 -1.50 -19.70 -5.37
CA LYS A 580 -2.34 -18.54 -5.69
C LYS A 580 -2.41 -17.56 -4.53
N ASN A 581 -2.12 -16.29 -4.77
CA ASN A 581 -2.16 -15.20 -3.80
C ASN A 581 -1.42 -15.52 -2.49
N CYS A 582 -0.24 -16.17 -2.61
CA CYS A 582 0.64 -16.51 -1.49
C CYS A 582 1.80 -15.50 -1.45
N ARG A 583 1.55 -14.34 -0.85
CA ARG A 583 2.33 -13.07 -0.94
C ARG A 583 3.86 -13.16 -0.83
N ALA A 584 4.39 -14.19 -0.18
CA ALA A 584 5.83 -14.32 0.00
C ALA A 584 6.55 -15.06 -1.15
N ILE A 585 5.84 -15.84 -1.97
CA ILE A 585 6.40 -16.66 -3.07
C ILE A 585 6.28 -15.88 -4.39
N GLY A 586 7.40 -15.67 -5.10
CA GLY A 586 7.41 -15.09 -6.45
C GLY A 586 7.63 -16.13 -7.56
N GLU A 587 7.46 -15.73 -8.81
CA GLU A 587 7.71 -16.60 -9.97
C GLU A 587 9.18 -17.06 -10.06
N GLY A 588 10.12 -16.24 -9.57
CA GLY A 588 11.52 -16.60 -9.42
C GLY A 588 11.79 -17.77 -8.47
N ASP A 589 10.92 -18.04 -7.48
CA ASP A 589 11.11 -19.18 -6.56
C ASP A 589 10.71 -20.52 -7.17
N LEU A 590 9.85 -20.54 -8.19
CA LEU A 590 9.45 -21.76 -8.90
C LEU A 590 10.63 -22.44 -9.62
N ILE A 591 11.71 -21.70 -9.88
CA ILE A 591 12.99 -22.21 -10.38
C ILE A 591 13.53 -23.33 -9.47
N LYS A 592 13.26 -23.27 -8.15
CA LYS A 592 13.73 -24.23 -7.14
C LYS A 592 13.10 -25.63 -7.27
N LEU A 593 12.01 -25.78 -8.05
CA LEU A 593 11.44 -27.09 -8.39
C LEU A 593 12.38 -27.97 -9.23
N GLY A 594 13.44 -27.39 -9.84
CA GLY A 594 14.58 -28.15 -10.37
C GLY A 594 14.18 -29.29 -11.33
N PRO A 595 14.59 -30.55 -11.07
CA PRO A 595 14.22 -31.69 -11.92
C PRO A 595 12.72 -31.96 -12.05
N SER A 596 11.88 -31.60 -11.06
CA SER A 596 10.45 -31.95 -11.06
C SER A 596 9.63 -31.31 -12.19
N TRP A 597 10.15 -30.25 -12.83
CA TRP A 597 9.58 -29.70 -14.07
C TRP A 597 9.46 -30.75 -15.21
N ARG A 598 10.18 -31.88 -15.12
CA ARG A 598 10.09 -33.00 -16.07
C ARG A 598 8.76 -33.76 -16.01
N LYS A 599 8.12 -33.85 -14.84
CA LYS A 599 6.86 -34.61 -14.62
C LYS A 599 5.65 -33.71 -14.32
N LEU A 600 5.89 -32.43 -14.02
CA LEU A 600 4.83 -31.46 -13.80
C LEU A 600 3.98 -31.30 -15.08
N LYS A 601 2.69 -31.63 -14.97
CA LYS A 601 1.69 -31.54 -16.05
C LYS A 601 0.89 -30.26 -15.97
N ARG A 602 0.57 -29.82 -14.76
CA ARG A 602 -0.22 -28.60 -14.52
C ARG A 602 0.50 -27.67 -13.57
N LEU A 603 0.61 -26.41 -13.97
CA LEU A 603 1.04 -25.31 -13.12
C LEU A 603 0.00 -24.19 -13.16
N GLN A 604 -0.54 -23.80 -12.00
CA GLN A 604 -1.34 -22.60 -11.85
C GLN A 604 -0.72 -21.65 -10.84
N PHE A 605 -0.06 -20.59 -11.32
CA PHE A 605 0.60 -19.57 -10.52
C PHE A 605 -0.10 -18.22 -10.63
N GLU A 606 -0.43 -17.60 -9.50
CA GLU A 606 -1.24 -16.38 -9.43
C GLU A 606 -0.73 -15.48 -8.29
N VAL A 607 -0.29 -14.27 -8.63
CA VAL A 607 0.27 -13.29 -7.68
C VAL A 607 -0.80 -12.26 -7.28
N ASP A 608 -0.79 -11.80 -6.03
CA ASP A 608 -1.63 -10.68 -5.56
C ASP A 608 -1.06 -9.39 -6.21
N ALA A 609 -1.84 -8.68 -7.02
CA ALA A 609 -1.36 -7.61 -7.90
C ALA A 609 -0.57 -6.50 -7.18
N ASN A 610 -0.81 -6.32 -5.88
CA ASN A 610 -0.11 -5.35 -5.03
C ASN A 610 1.30 -5.79 -4.58
N TYR A 611 1.75 -7.01 -4.93
CA TYR A 611 2.93 -7.67 -4.36
C TYR A 611 3.91 -8.22 -5.42
N MET A 612 4.03 -7.57 -6.57
CA MET A 612 4.98 -7.95 -7.62
C MET A 612 6.45 -7.67 -7.19
N LYS A 613 7.15 -8.70 -6.70
CA LYS A 613 8.56 -8.63 -6.33
C LYS A 613 9.47 -8.71 -7.56
N LEU A 614 10.39 -7.76 -7.73
CA LEU A 614 11.45 -7.83 -8.74
C LEU A 614 12.58 -8.77 -8.27
N TYR A 615 12.73 -9.94 -8.90
CA TYR A 615 13.73 -10.96 -8.50
C TYR A 615 15.14 -10.76 -9.09
N ASP A 616 16.12 -11.30 -8.35
CA ASP A 616 17.56 -11.31 -8.65
C ASP A 616 17.90 -12.08 -9.95
N ARG A 617 18.82 -11.50 -10.73
CA ARG A 617 19.36 -12.08 -11.98
C ARG A 617 20.15 -13.38 -11.73
N LEU A 618 20.84 -13.51 -10.60
CA LEU A 618 21.81 -14.61 -10.36
C LEU A 618 21.17 -16.00 -10.19
N ALA A 619 19.86 -16.11 -10.01
CA ALA A 619 19.15 -17.40 -10.02
C ALA A 619 18.90 -17.91 -11.45
N VAL A 620 18.60 -17.01 -12.38
CA VAL A 620 18.16 -17.30 -13.74
C VAL A 620 19.28 -17.93 -14.59
N ASP A 621 20.47 -17.34 -14.57
CA ASP A 621 21.63 -17.81 -15.35
C ASP A 621 22.08 -19.23 -14.97
N ARG A 622 21.78 -19.68 -13.74
CA ARG A 622 22.04 -21.05 -13.29
C ARG A 622 21.04 -22.04 -13.88
N TRP A 623 19.75 -21.68 -13.97
CA TRP A 623 18.72 -22.56 -14.54
C TRP A 623 18.86 -22.71 -16.06
N LEU A 624 19.20 -21.63 -16.78
CA LEU A 624 19.50 -21.69 -18.21
C LEU A 624 20.63 -22.70 -18.53
N LYS A 625 21.66 -22.75 -17.66
CA LYS A 625 22.79 -23.70 -17.77
C LYS A 625 22.45 -25.14 -17.37
N GLN A 626 21.42 -25.36 -16.53
CA GLN A 626 21.04 -26.70 -16.03
C GLN A 626 20.07 -27.49 -16.93
N TRP A 627 19.61 -26.90 -18.04
CA TRP A 627 18.99 -27.63 -19.16
C TRP A 627 17.84 -28.60 -18.80
N VAL A 628 16.93 -28.18 -17.91
CA VAL A 628 15.74 -28.98 -17.57
C VAL A 628 14.72 -28.97 -18.73
N PRO A 629 14.29 -30.14 -19.24
CA PRO A 629 13.21 -30.26 -20.22
C PRO A 629 11.83 -30.31 -19.54
N CYS A 630 10.86 -29.57 -20.09
CA CYS A 630 9.51 -29.39 -19.53
C CYS A 630 8.46 -30.14 -20.38
N GLU A 631 8.75 -31.39 -20.73
CA GLU A 631 8.02 -32.10 -21.80
C GLU A 631 6.64 -32.61 -21.39
N SER A 632 6.42 -32.88 -20.09
CA SER A 632 5.13 -33.37 -19.58
C SER A 632 4.06 -32.28 -19.38
N MET A 633 4.39 -30.99 -19.60
CA MET A 633 3.47 -29.89 -19.32
C MET A 633 2.27 -29.91 -20.28
N GLU A 634 1.06 -30.01 -19.72
CA GLU A 634 -0.26 -30.06 -20.37
C GLU A 634 -1.03 -28.72 -20.20
N GLU A 635 -0.97 -28.12 -19.00
CA GLU A 635 -1.65 -26.85 -18.66
C GLU A 635 -0.71 -25.88 -17.93
N LEU A 636 -0.56 -24.66 -18.47
CA LEU A 636 0.22 -23.58 -17.85
C LEU A 636 -0.66 -22.34 -17.68
N ASN A 637 -0.92 -21.94 -16.43
CA ASN A 637 -1.76 -20.80 -16.09
C ASN A 637 -0.99 -19.84 -15.20
N LEU A 638 -0.71 -18.64 -15.71
CA LEU A 638 0.06 -17.58 -15.07
C LEU A 638 -0.80 -16.31 -14.98
N VAL A 639 -0.89 -15.73 -13.79
CA VAL A 639 -1.71 -14.55 -13.49
C VAL A 639 -0.90 -13.52 -12.69
N ASN A 640 -0.90 -12.25 -13.12
CA ASN A 640 -0.11 -11.15 -12.53
C ASN A 640 1.42 -11.44 -12.46
N CYS A 641 1.94 -12.23 -13.40
CA CYS A 641 3.32 -12.71 -13.38
C CYS A 641 4.28 -11.78 -14.16
N ILE A 642 5.53 -11.65 -13.71
CA ILE A 642 6.60 -11.04 -14.51
C ILE A 642 7.13 -12.07 -15.50
N ILE A 643 6.88 -11.86 -16.79
CA ILE A 643 7.50 -12.60 -17.89
C ILE A 643 8.48 -11.64 -18.54
N SER A 644 9.76 -12.00 -18.66
CA SER A 644 10.72 -11.15 -19.37
C SER A 644 11.74 -12.00 -20.11
N PRO A 645 12.24 -11.53 -21.27
CA PRO A 645 13.10 -12.32 -22.14
C PRO A 645 14.34 -12.81 -21.37
N GLY A 646 14.57 -14.12 -21.45
CA GLY A 646 15.66 -14.80 -20.73
C GLY A 646 15.43 -15.03 -19.24
N ARG A 647 14.33 -14.55 -18.61
CA ARG A 647 14.07 -14.72 -17.17
C ARG A 647 12.86 -15.60 -16.84
N GLY A 648 12.83 -16.06 -15.58
CA GLY A 648 11.64 -16.62 -14.93
C GLY A 648 11.01 -17.77 -15.72
N LEU A 649 9.76 -17.57 -16.14
CA LEU A 649 8.95 -18.59 -16.80
C LEU A 649 8.95 -18.51 -18.35
N ALA A 650 9.49 -17.45 -18.95
CA ALA A 650 9.59 -17.33 -20.41
C ALA A 650 10.39 -18.50 -21.02
N CYS A 651 11.47 -18.89 -20.34
CA CYS A 651 12.32 -20.02 -20.72
C CYS A 651 11.77 -21.41 -20.28
N VAL A 652 10.62 -21.45 -19.59
CA VAL A 652 9.78 -22.66 -19.44
C VAL A 652 8.82 -22.77 -20.63
N MET A 653 8.11 -21.69 -20.97
CA MET A 653 7.16 -21.64 -22.10
C MET A 653 7.79 -22.14 -23.40
N ALA A 654 8.97 -21.64 -23.76
CA ALA A 654 9.70 -22.03 -24.97
C ALA A 654 10.22 -23.50 -24.98
N LYS A 655 9.96 -24.28 -23.92
CA LYS A 655 10.35 -25.71 -23.79
C LYS A 655 9.18 -26.68 -23.69
N CYS A 656 7.95 -26.19 -23.51
CA CYS A 656 6.77 -27.04 -23.46
C CYS A 656 6.48 -27.63 -24.86
N LYS A 657 6.27 -28.95 -24.92
CA LYS A 657 5.98 -29.68 -26.18
C LYS A 657 4.58 -30.28 -26.25
N ASN A 658 4.01 -30.64 -25.10
CA ASN A 658 2.70 -31.28 -25.00
C ASN A 658 1.62 -30.34 -24.43
N LEU A 659 1.87 -29.03 -24.47
CA LEU A 659 0.95 -28.05 -23.88
C LEU A 659 -0.35 -28.02 -24.66
N GLU A 660 -1.46 -28.35 -24.00
CA GLU A 660 -2.80 -28.27 -24.56
C GLU A 660 -3.51 -26.97 -24.17
N LYS A 661 -3.12 -26.36 -23.03
CA LYS A 661 -3.78 -25.16 -22.50
C LYS A 661 -2.77 -24.16 -21.96
N ILE A 662 -2.92 -22.89 -22.35
CA ILE A 662 -2.17 -21.79 -21.74
C ILE A 662 -3.08 -20.62 -21.36
N ARG A 663 -2.86 -20.07 -20.16
CA ARG A 663 -3.41 -18.78 -19.72
C ARG A 663 -2.27 -17.87 -19.26
N LEU A 664 -2.23 -16.67 -19.81
CA LEU A 664 -1.32 -15.59 -19.44
C LEU A 664 -2.19 -14.35 -19.18
N ASP A 665 -2.51 -14.10 -17.92
CA ASP A 665 -3.48 -13.09 -17.49
C ASP A 665 -2.72 -11.97 -16.74
N MET A 666 -2.84 -10.72 -17.20
CA MET A 666 -2.11 -9.55 -16.64
C MET A 666 -0.59 -9.77 -16.52
N CYS A 667 0.01 -10.53 -17.44
CA CYS A 667 1.44 -10.87 -17.37
C CYS A 667 2.29 -9.73 -17.95
N VAL A 668 3.13 -9.12 -17.11
CA VAL A 668 3.95 -7.95 -17.46
C VAL A 668 5.24 -8.38 -18.15
N GLY A 669 5.56 -7.75 -19.29
CA GLY A 669 6.80 -7.94 -20.05
C GLY A 669 6.80 -9.07 -21.09
N LEU A 670 5.64 -9.70 -21.32
CA LEU A 670 5.41 -10.72 -22.35
C LEU A 670 5.48 -10.11 -23.76
N ARG A 671 6.25 -10.71 -24.68
CA ARG A 671 6.46 -10.20 -26.04
C ARG A 671 6.19 -11.25 -27.12
N ASP A 672 6.09 -10.82 -28.38
CA ASP A 672 5.89 -11.71 -29.53
C ASP A 672 6.89 -12.88 -29.59
N CYS A 673 8.16 -12.65 -29.26
CA CYS A 673 9.19 -13.70 -29.30
C CYS A 673 8.88 -14.89 -28.38
N ASP A 674 8.18 -14.66 -27.27
CA ASP A 674 7.86 -15.67 -26.27
C ASP A 674 6.68 -16.54 -26.74
N ILE A 675 5.67 -15.92 -27.35
CA ILE A 675 4.52 -16.60 -27.95
C ILE A 675 4.89 -17.33 -29.25
N ILE A 676 5.69 -16.71 -30.13
CA ILE A 676 6.24 -17.35 -31.33
C ILE A 676 7.12 -18.56 -30.93
N GLY A 677 7.92 -18.42 -29.87
CA GLY A 677 8.74 -19.50 -29.31
C GLY A 677 7.91 -20.66 -28.77
N LEU A 678 6.79 -20.36 -28.10
CA LEU A 678 5.83 -21.36 -27.61
C LEU A 678 5.08 -22.06 -28.75
N ALA A 679 4.50 -21.30 -29.68
CA ALA A 679 3.70 -21.84 -30.80
C ALA A 679 4.51 -22.83 -31.66
N ARG A 680 5.77 -22.49 -31.97
CA ARG A 680 6.72 -23.36 -32.69
C ARG A 680 7.16 -24.63 -31.94
N LYS A 681 6.65 -24.88 -30.73
CA LYS A 681 6.97 -26.06 -29.89
C LYS A 681 5.74 -26.80 -29.38
N SER A 682 4.64 -26.09 -29.09
CA SER A 682 3.40 -26.63 -28.54
C SER A 682 2.31 -26.79 -29.61
N SER A 683 2.55 -27.57 -30.66
CA SER A 683 1.56 -27.81 -31.73
C SER A 683 0.31 -28.59 -31.30
N LYS A 684 0.24 -29.02 -30.04
CA LYS A 684 -0.94 -29.62 -29.40
C LYS A 684 -1.88 -28.62 -28.72
N LEU A 685 -1.58 -27.31 -28.79
CA LEU A 685 -2.35 -26.28 -28.08
C LEU A 685 -3.81 -26.24 -28.57
N ARG A 686 -4.74 -26.48 -27.64
CA ARG A 686 -6.20 -26.44 -27.83
C ARG A 686 -6.85 -25.19 -27.26
N SER A 687 -6.30 -24.63 -26.18
CA SER A 687 -6.84 -23.42 -25.54
C SER A 687 -5.75 -22.39 -25.25
N ILE A 688 -6.01 -21.14 -25.65
CA ILE A 688 -5.18 -19.98 -25.32
C ILE A 688 -6.02 -18.88 -24.70
N SER A 689 -5.51 -18.29 -23.61
CA SER A 689 -6.13 -17.17 -22.92
C SER A 689 -5.08 -16.10 -22.65
N LEU A 690 -5.18 -14.94 -23.30
CA LEU A 690 -4.27 -13.80 -23.13
C LEU A 690 -5.06 -12.61 -22.57
N ARG A 691 -4.63 -12.06 -21.42
CA ARG A 691 -5.00 -10.70 -20.99
C ARG A 691 -3.75 -9.85 -20.89
N VAL A 692 -3.69 -8.80 -21.69
CA VAL A 692 -2.55 -7.85 -21.71
C VAL A 692 -2.81 -6.74 -20.69
N PRO A 693 -1.86 -6.43 -19.78
CA PRO A 693 -1.98 -5.33 -18.83
C PRO A 693 -1.88 -3.96 -19.53
N SER A 694 -2.54 -2.93 -18.98
CA SER A 694 -2.47 -1.56 -19.52
C SER A 694 -1.08 -0.96 -19.37
N ASP A 695 -0.71 -0.05 -20.27
CA ASP A 695 0.57 0.67 -20.28
C ASP A 695 0.88 1.33 -18.93
N PHE A 696 -0.13 1.96 -18.33
CA PHE A 696 -0.06 2.65 -17.04
C PHE A 696 0.14 1.70 -15.84
N SER A 697 -0.01 0.38 -16.03
CA SER A 697 0.25 -0.64 -15.02
C SER A 697 1.73 -1.09 -14.97
N ILE A 698 2.56 -0.69 -15.95
CA ILE A 698 3.93 -1.18 -16.11
C ILE A 698 4.90 -0.25 -15.37
N PRO A 699 5.76 -0.74 -14.45
CA PRO A 699 6.80 0.09 -13.84
C PRO A 699 7.75 0.65 -14.91
N PRO A 700 8.16 1.93 -14.85
CA PRO A 700 8.92 2.64 -15.90
C PRO A 700 10.37 2.14 -16.10
N LEU A 701 10.71 0.96 -15.57
CA LEU A 701 12.00 0.29 -15.65
C LEU A 701 12.12 -0.66 -16.87
N VAL A 702 11.04 -0.88 -17.62
CA VAL A 702 11.02 -1.74 -18.82
C VAL A 702 11.16 -0.88 -20.08
N ASN A 703 12.40 -0.55 -20.41
CA ASN A 703 12.76 0.41 -21.46
C ASN A 703 12.70 -0.17 -22.90
N ASP A 704 11.70 -1.03 -23.18
CA ASP A 704 11.58 -1.82 -24.42
C ASP A 704 10.09 -2.00 -24.80
N PRO A 705 9.55 -1.24 -25.78
CA PRO A 705 8.11 -1.16 -26.05
C PRO A 705 7.55 -2.27 -26.97
N VAL A 706 8.33 -3.31 -27.28
CA VAL A 706 7.88 -4.41 -28.15
C VAL A 706 6.89 -5.33 -27.43
N ARG A 707 5.60 -5.02 -27.58
CA ARG A 707 4.46 -5.75 -27.00
C ARG A 707 4.12 -7.00 -27.82
N LEU A 708 2.97 -7.60 -27.53
CA LEU A 708 2.33 -8.55 -28.43
C LEU A 708 1.73 -7.81 -29.63
N THR A 709 1.84 -8.41 -30.81
CA THR A 709 1.25 -7.96 -32.07
C THR A 709 0.57 -9.12 -32.82
N ASP A 710 -0.06 -8.83 -33.95
CA ASP A 710 -0.64 -9.83 -34.86
C ASP A 710 0.35 -10.92 -35.29
N GLU A 711 1.67 -10.69 -35.27
CA GLU A 711 2.67 -11.73 -35.58
C GLU A 711 2.67 -12.87 -34.55
N SER A 712 2.30 -12.62 -33.29
CA SER A 712 2.07 -13.71 -32.32
C SER A 712 0.83 -14.54 -32.66
N LEU A 713 -0.30 -13.88 -32.99
CA LEU A 713 -1.55 -14.55 -33.39
C LEU A 713 -1.36 -15.38 -34.65
N LYS A 714 -0.67 -14.83 -35.65
CA LYS A 714 -0.28 -15.50 -36.89
C LYS A 714 0.65 -16.69 -36.65
N ALA A 715 1.66 -16.56 -35.79
CA ALA A 715 2.52 -17.69 -35.45
C ALA A 715 1.77 -18.81 -34.71
N ILE A 716 0.78 -18.47 -33.88
CA ILE A 716 -0.15 -19.46 -33.30
C ILE A 716 -0.96 -20.12 -34.42
N ALA A 717 -1.58 -19.34 -35.32
CA ALA A 717 -2.38 -19.84 -36.43
C ALA A 717 -1.61 -20.80 -37.36
N GLU A 718 -0.34 -20.49 -37.65
CA GLU A 718 0.55 -21.31 -38.48
C GLU A 718 1.01 -22.62 -37.82
N ASN A 719 1.09 -22.69 -36.48
CA ASN A 719 1.76 -23.80 -35.77
C ASN A 719 0.82 -24.61 -34.85
N CYS A 720 -0.34 -24.07 -34.46
CA CYS A 720 -1.27 -24.64 -33.48
C CYS A 720 -2.61 -25.00 -34.15
N THR A 721 -2.59 -25.85 -35.17
CA THR A 721 -3.77 -26.21 -35.98
C THR A 721 -4.86 -27.02 -35.24
N LEU A 722 -4.65 -27.32 -33.95
CA LEU A 722 -5.62 -27.97 -33.06
C LEU A 722 -6.30 -27.00 -32.08
N LEU A 723 -6.16 -25.68 -32.29
CA LEU A 723 -6.71 -24.66 -31.40
C LEU A 723 -8.23 -24.56 -31.51
N GLU A 724 -8.91 -24.86 -30.40
CA GLU A 724 -10.37 -24.96 -30.26
C GLU A 724 -10.97 -23.81 -29.44
N SER A 725 -10.18 -23.18 -28.55
CA SER A 725 -10.63 -22.20 -27.57
C SER A 725 -9.67 -21.01 -27.52
N VAL A 726 -10.19 -19.81 -27.77
CA VAL A 726 -9.41 -18.57 -27.82
C VAL A 726 -10.09 -17.50 -26.97
N ARG A 727 -9.38 -17.02 -25.94
CA ARG A 727 -9.80 -15.88 -25.11
C ARG A 727 -8.77 -14.76 -25.22
N LEU A 728 -9.16 -13.64 -25.81
CA LEU A 728 -8.33 -12.43 -25.90
C LEU A 728 -8.94 -11.32 -25.05
N SER A 729 -8.10 -10.63 -24.30
CA SER A 729 -8.51 -9.47 -23.53
C SER A 729 -7.41 -8.41 -23.47
N ILE A 730 -7.84 -7.16 -23.52
CA ILE A 730 -6.98 -5.98 -23.38
C ILE A 730 -7.52 -5.24 -22.17
N SER A 731 -6.73 -5.09 -21.10
CA SER A 731 -7.12 -4.14 -20.05
C SER A 731 -6.64 -2.76 -20.50
N ASP A 732 -7.55 -1.88 -20.90
CA ASP A 732 -7.28 -0.45 -21.08
C ASP A 732 -7.69 0.32 -19.82
N GLY A 733 -6.99 1.41 -19.55
CA GLY A 733 -7.27 2.34 -18.47
C GLY A 733 -7.67 3.70 -19.03
N GLU A 734 -8.97 3.97 -19.09
CA GLU A 734 -9.65 5.25 -19.43
C GLU A 734 -9.36 5.87 -20.80
N PHE A 735 -8.30 5.45 -21.51
CA PHE A 735 -7.92 5.91 -22.84
C PHE A 735 -7.68 4.72 -23.77
N PRO A 736 -8.03 4.81 -25.07
CA PRO A 736 -7.78 3.75 -26.03
C PRO A 736 -6.27 3.58 -26.21
N SER A 737 -5.73 2.43 -25.81
CA SER A 737 -4.33 2.11 -26.11
C SER A 737 -4.19 1.71 -27.58
N PHE A 738 -2.96 1.71 -28.10
CA PHE A 738 -2.70 1.13 -29.43
C PHE A 738 -2.98 -0.37 -29.38
N SER A 739 -4.11 -0.79 -29.96
CA SER A 739 -4.65 -2.14 -29.86
C SER A 739 -3.59 -3.19 -30.21
N SER A 740 -3.19 -4.00 -29.22
CA SER A 740 -2.12 -5.00 -29.41
C SER A 740 -2.46 -6.06 -30.46
N PHE A 741 -3.74 -6.26 -30.77
CA PHE A 741 -4.20 -7.11 -31.86
C PHE A 741 -5.16 -6.34 -32.76
N THR A 742 -5.01 -6.48 -34.08
CA THR A 742 -5.95 -5.92 -35.05
C THR A 742 -7.01 -6.95 -35.44
N LEU A 743 -8.08 -6.51 -36.11
CA LEU A 743 -9.07 -7.41 -36.69
C LEU A 743 -8.43 -8.47 -37.60
N ASN A 744 -7.37 -8.11 -38.34
CA ASN A 744 -6.71 -9.04 -39.26
C ASN A 744 -6.03 -10.21 -38.52
N GLY A 745 -5.28 -9.95 -37.45
CA GLY A 745 -4.68 -11.01 -36.63
C GLY A 745 -5.71 -11.96 -36.01
N ILE A 746 -6.82 -11.40 -35.52
CA ILE A 746 -7.93 -12.18 -34.95
C ILE A 746 -8.59 -13.05 -36.04
N LEU A 747 -8.92 -12.48 -37.20
CA LEU A 747 -9.52 -13.22 -38.32
C LEU A 747 -8.57 -14.25 -38.95
N THR A 748 -7.25 -14.04 -38.90
CA THR A 748 -6.26 -15.03 -39.34
C THR A 748 -6.32 -16.29 -38.47
N LEU A 749 -6.42 -16.16 -37.15
CA LEU A 749 -6.62 -17.30 -36.25
C LEU A 749 -7.91 -18.07 -36.58
N ILE A 750 -9.03 -17.35 -36.73
CA ILE A 750 -10.35 -17.96 -36.98
C ILE A 750 -10.40 -18.69 -38.33
N LYS A 751 -9.67 -18.22 -39.35
CA LYS A 751 -9.62 -18.85 -40.67
C LYS A 751 -8.66 -20.05 -40.75
N MET A 752 -7.72 -20.19 -39.82
CA MET A 752 -6.68 -21.23 -39.85
C MET A 752 -6.85 -22.32 -38.77
N CYS A 753 -7.59 -22.04 -37.70
CA CYS A 753 -7.81 -22.96 -36.58
C CYS A 753 -9.29 -23.35 -36.44
N PRO A 754 -9.60 -24.58 -35.97
CA PRO A 754 -10.98 -25.07 -35.77
C PRO A 754 -11.60 -24.51 -34.47
N ILE A 755 -11.67 -23.19 -34.34
CA ILE A 755 -12.13 -22.51 -33.12
C ILE A 755 -13.62 -22.78 -32.87
N ARG A 756 -13.91 -23.37 -31.71
CA ARG A 756 -15.26 -23.65 -31.18
C ARG A 756 -15.71 -22.65 -30.12
N GLU A 757 -14.77 -22.09 -29.36
CA GLU A 757 -15.02 -21.09 -28.32
C GLU A 757 -14.16 -19.85 -28.62
N LEU A 758 -14.83 -18.72 -28.90
CA LEU A 758 -14.19 -17.42 -29.01
C LEU A 758 -14.70 -16.50 -27.90
N SER A 759 -13.78 -15.93 -27.13
CA SER A 759 -14.06 -14.92 -26.11
C SER A 759 -13.21 -13.68 -26.34
N LEU A 760 -13.87 -12.53 -26.48
CA LEU A 760 -13.25 -11.22 -26.65
C LEU A 760 -13.71 -10.33 -25.48
N ASP A 761 -12.77 -9.87 -24.67
CA ASP A 761 -13.04 -9.03 -23.49
C ASP A 761 -12.29 -7.70 -23.62
N HIS A 762 -13.05 -6.65 -23.97
CA HIS A 762 -12.60 -5.27 -24.17
C HIS A 762 -11.67 -5.09 -25.38
N VAL A 763 -11.97 -5.80 -26.47
CA VAL A 763 -11.19 -5.76 -27.73
C VAL A 763 -11.81 -4.74 -28.70
N TYR A 764 -11.32 -3.50 -28.65
CA TYR A 764 -11.80 -2.39 -29.50
C TYR A 764 -11.60 -2.61 -31.01
N SER A 765 -10.61 -3.41 -31.41
CA SER A 765 -10.35 -3.73 -32.82
C SER A 765 -11.32 -4.73 -33.43
N PHE A 766 -12.32 -5.21 -32.67
CA PHE A 766 -13.34 -6.14 -33.15
C PHE A 766 -14.72 -5.46 -33.17
N ASN A 767 -15.21 -5.22 -34.39
CA ASN A 767 -16.41 -4.45 -34.70
C ASN A 767 -17.43 -5.27 -35.53
N ASP A 768 -18.41 -4.59 -36.10
CA ASP A 768 -19.43 -5.21 -36.98
C ASP A 768 -18.84 -5.90 -38.23
N ASP A 769 -17.77 -5.37 -38.84
CA ASP A 769 -17.05 -6.07 -39.94
C ASP A 769 -16.47 -7.42 -39.47
N GLY A 770 -15.99 -7.45 -38.21
CA GLY A 770 -15.55 -8.67 -37.54
C GLY A 770 -16.69 -9.66 -37.30
N MET A 771 -17.87 -9.17 -36.95
CA MET A 771 -19.08 -9.99 -36.81
C MET A 771 -19.57 -10.54 -38.16
N GLU A 772 -19.45 -9.79 -39.28
CA GLU A 772 -19.71 -10.37 -40.60
C GLU A 772 -18.65 -11.45 -40.92
N ALA A 773 -17.38 -11.18 -40.70
CA ALA A 773 -16.31 -12.13 -41.01
C ALA A 773 -16.41 -13.44 -40.20
N LEU A 774 -17.02 -13.43 -39.01
CA LEU A 774 -17.36 -14.63 -38.24
C LEU A 774 -18.45 -15.51 -38.90
N CYS A 775 -19.19 -15.02 -39.90
CA CYS A 775 -20.16 -15.85 -40.63
C CYS A 775 -19.49 -17.04 -41.36
N SER A 776 -18.17 -16.96 -41.63
CA SER A 776 -17.37 -18.02 -42.24
C SER A 776 -16.68 -18.94 -41.21
N ALA A 777 -17.02 -18.85 -39.92
CA ALA A 777 -16.42 -19.66 -38.86
C ALA A 777 -17.16 -21.01 -38.69
N ASP A 778 -16.86 -21.98 -39.55
CA ASP A 778 -17.54 -23.30 -39.63
C ASP A 778 -17.66 -24.07 -38.31
N TYR A 779 -16.73 -23.86 -37.37
CA TYR A 779 -16.62 -24.62 -36.13
C TYR A 779 -17.15 -23.88 -34.88
N LEU A 780 -17.53 -22.60 -34.99
CA LEU A 780 -17.80 -21.76 -33.82
C LEU A 780 -19.12 -22.13 -33.13
N GLU A 781 -19.04 -22.73 -31.94
CA GLU A 781 -20.19 -23.16 -31.13
C GLU A 781 -20.54 -22.15 -30.02
N THR A 782 -19.54 -21.44 -29.47
CA THR A 782 -19.68 -20.48 -28.37
C THR A 782 -18.98 -19.16 -28.71
N LEU A 783 -19.71 -18.05 -28.58
CA LEU A 783 -19.19 -16.68 -28.68
C LEU A 783 -19.47 -15.93 -27.37
N GLU A 784 -18.41 -15.33 -26.81
CA GLU A 784 -18.48 -14.47 -25.64
C GLU A 784 -17.91 -13.08 -25.96
N LEU A 785 -18.77 -12.07 -25.95
CA LEU A 785 -18.42 -10.67 -26.16
C LEU A 785 -18.58 -9.95 -24.82
N ALA A 786 -17.47 -9.47 -24.25
CA ALA A 786 -17.45 -8.71 -23.02
C ALA A 786 -16.86 -7.33 -23.27
N ARG A 787 -17.56 -6.25 -22.89
CA ARG A 787 -17.09 -4.85 -23.01
C ARG A 787 -16.59 -4.43 -24.40
N CYS A 788 -17.03 -5.13 -25.46
CA CYS A 788 -16.82 -4.74 -26.85
C CYS A 788 -17.84 -3.65 -27.20
N GLN A 789 -17.36 -2.45 -27.50
CA GLN A 789 -18.22 -1.26 -27.70
C GLN A 789 -18.42 -0.91 -29.19
N GLU A 790 -17.51 -1.34 -30.07
CA GLU A 790 -17.60 -1.15 -31.53
C GLU A 790 -18.54 -2.17 -32.23
N ILE A 791 -19.37 -2.88 -31.46
CA ILE A 791 -20.36 -3.84 -31.98
C ILE A 791 -21.74 -3.23 -31.78
N SER A 792 -22.49 -3.12 -32.87
CA SER A 792 -23.85 -2.58 -32.90
C SER A 792 -24.91 -3.67 -33.12
N ASP A 793 -26.16 -3.27 -33.20
CA ASP A 793 -27.25 -4.13 -33.64
C ASP A 793 -27.03 -4.72 -35.04
N ASP A 794 -26.32 -4.04 -35.94
CA ASP A 794 -26.09 -4.55 -37.31
C ASP A 794 -25.11 -5.73 -37.33
N GLY A 795 -24.01 -5.67 -36.57
CA GLY A 795 -23.13 -6.83 -36.36
C GLY A 795 -23.82 -7.96 -35.60
N LEU A 796 -24.69 -7.64 -34.63
CA LEU A 796 -25.41 -8.67 -33.87
C LEU A 796 -26.43 -9.44 -34.74
N GLN A 797 -27.09 -8.78 -35.70
CA GLN A 797 -27.99 -9.42 -36.66
C GLN A 797 -27.30 -10.54 -37.47
N HIS A 798 -25.99 -10.44 -37.71
CA HIS A 798 -25.23 -11.45 -38.45
C HIS A 798 -25.14 -12.82 -37.75
N ILE A 799 -25.41 -12.92 -36.45
CA ILE A 799 -25.45 -14.20 -35.72
C ILE A 799 -26.45 -15.18 -36.34
N SER A 800 -27.49 -14.68 -37.02
CA SER A 800 -28.42 -15.47 -37.83
C SER A 800 -27.72 -16.35 -38.88
N ARG A 801 -26.59 -15.92 -39.44
CA ARG A 801 -25.81 -16.59 -40.51
C ARG A 801 -24.81 -17.64 -40.02
N PHE A 802 -24.36 -17.58 -38.75
CA PHE A 802 -23.26 -18.41 -38.25
C PHE A 802 -23.59 -19.93 -38.31
N PRO A 803 -22.72 -20.82 -38.83
CA PRO A 803 -23.13 -22.19 -39.17
C PRO A 803 -23.36 -23.13 -37.98
N GLN A 804 -22.65 -22.98 -36.86
CA GLN A 804 -22.73 -23.89 -35.70
C GLN A 804 -22.98 -23.24 -34.34
N LEU A 805 -23.21 -21.91 -34.28
CA LEU A 805 -23.30 -21.19 -33.00
C LEU A 805 -24.53 -21.60 -32.18
N ARG A 806 -24.29 -22.02 -30.92
CA ARG A 806 -25.29 -22.50 -29.95
C ARG A 806 -25.33 -21.67 -28.67
N VAL A 807 -24.21 -21.07 -28.29
CA VAL A 807 -24.08 -20.29 -27.06
C VAL A 807 -23.62 -18.88 -27.40
N LEU A 808 -24.44 -17.88 -27.03
CA LEU A 808 -24.07 -16.47 -27.08
C LEU A 808 -24.00 -15.92 -25.65
N ARG A 809 -22.91 -15.21 -25.34
CA ARG A 809 -22.73 -14.47 -24.09
C ARG A 809 -22.42 -13.01 -24.43
N LEU A 810 -23.23 -12.09 -23.91
CA LEU A 810 -23.02 -10.64 -23.99
C LEU A 810 -22.84 -10.11 -22.56
N ASN A 811 -21.73 -9.42 -22.29
CA ASN A 811 -21.44 -8.83 -20.98
C ASN A 811 -21.00 -7.37 -21.16
N LYS A 812 -21.77 -6.40 -20.66
CA LYS A 812 -21.40 -4.95 -20.69
C LYS A 812 -21.07 -4.36 -22.07
N CYS A 813 -21.66 -4.91 -23.13
CA CYS A 813 -21.65 -4.29 -24.45
C CYS A 813 -22.70 -3.16 -24.47
N LEU A 814 -22.30 -1.95 -24.83
CA LEU A 814 -23.13 -0.74 -24.76
C LEU A 814 -23.89 -0.45 -26.07
N GLY A 815 -23.35 -0.86 -27.22
CA GLY A 815 -23.90 -0.56 -28.55
C GLY A 815 -24.98 -1.53 -29.06
N VAL A 816 -25.32 -2.56 -28.29
CA VAL A 816 -26.30 -3.60 -28.65
C VAL A 816 -27.60 -3.45 -27.86
N THR A 817 -28.73 -3.58 -28.56
CA THR A 817 -30.08 -3.34 -28.02
C THR A 817 -30.99 -4.56 -28.21
N ASP A 818 -32.27 -4.42 -27.86
CA ASP A 818 -33.31 -5.39 -28.22
C ASP A 818 -33.45 -5.60 -29.74
N ASP A 819 -33.03 -4.62 -30.57
CA ASP A 819 -33.18 -4.68 -32.02
C ASP A 819 -32.22 -5.67 -32.69
N GLY A 820 -30.95 -5.72 -32.28
CA GLY A 820 -29.96 -6.65 -32.83
C GLY A 820 -30.25 -8.13 -32.53
N LEU A 821 -31.06 -8.41 -31.49
CA LEU A 821 -31.52 -9.75 -31.16
C LEU A 821 -32.74 -10.22 -31.98
N LYS A 822 -33.46 -9.31 -32.66
CA LYS A 822 -34.70 -9.63 -33.41
C LYS A 822 -34.58 -10.81 -34.39
N PRO A 823 -33.51 -10.96 -35.20
CA PRO A 823 -33.41 -12.08 -36.15
C PRO A 823 -33.29 -13.48 -35.51
N LEU A 824 -33.03 -13.53 -34.19
CA LEU A 824 -32.85 -14.78 -33.45
C LEU A 824 -34.14 -15.22 -32.74
N VAL A 825 -35.10 -14.31 -32.52
CA VAL A 825 -36.38 -14.57 -31.87
C VAL A 825 -37.17 -15.64 -32.64
N GLY A 826 -37.51 -16.74 -31.98
CA GLY A 826 -38.24 -17.86 -32.58
C GLY A 826 -37.41 -18.75 -33.53
N SER A 827 -36.12 -18.46 -33.73
CA SER A 827 -35.22 -19.30 -34.54
C SER A 827 -34.89 -20.63 -33.85
N TYR A 828 -34.89 -20.65 -32.51
CA TYR A 828 -34.40 -21.75 -31.65
C TYR A 828 -32.99 -22.27 -32.00
N LYS A 829 -32.20 -21.46 -32.71
CA LYS A 829 -30.84 -21.78 -33.15
C LYS A 829 -29.88 -21.86 -31.95
N LEU A 830 -29.98 -20.89 -31.05
CA LEU A 830 -29.21 -20.88 -29.81
C LEU A 830 -29.82 -21.83 -28.77
N ASP A 831 -28.98 -22.71 -28.22
CA ASP A 831 -29.29 -23.49 -27.03
C ASP A 831 -29.27 -22.59 -25.78
N SER A 832 -28.34 -21.63 -25.72
CA SER A 832 -28.20 -20.72 -24.58
C SER A 832 -27.88 -19.28 -25.00
N LEU A 833 -28.64 -18.33 -24.46
CA LEU A 833 -28.29 -16.91 -24.41
C LEU A 833 -27.97 -16.53 -22.96
N VAL A 834 -26.88 -15.79 -22.75
CA VAL A 834 -26.59 -15.12 -21.49
C VAL A 834 -26.33 -13.64 -21.76
N VAL A 835 -27.10 -12.77 -21.10
CA VAL A 835 -26.92 -11.31 -21.15
C VAL A 835 -26.68 -10.82 -19.73
N GLU A 836 -25.53 -10.20 -19.50
CA GLU A 836 -25.13 -9.63 -18.22
C GLU A 836 -24.77 -8.15 -18.37
N ASP A 837 -25.45 -7.31 -17.60
CA ASP A 837 -25.10 -5.90 -17.39
C ASP A 837 -25.04 -5.05 -18.70
N CYS A 838 -25.60 -5.51 -19.82
CA CYS A 838 -25.83 -4.68 -21.02
C CYS A 838 -27.02 -3.73 -20.76
N PRO A 839 -26.85 -2.39 -20.84
CA PRO A 839 -27.90 -1.45 -20.41
C PRO A 839 -29.02 -1.23 -21.44
N GLN A 840 -28.76 -1.47 -22.73
CA GLN A 840 -29.73 -1.24 -23.81
C GLN A 840 -30.51 -2.51 -24.23
N ILE A 841 -30.20 -3.67 -23.64
CA ILE A 841 -30.97 -4.91 -23.79
C ILE A 841 -31.93 -5.06 -22.60
N SER A 842 -33.19 -5.36 -22.86
CA SER A 842 -34.23 -5.58 -21.85
C SER A 842 -34.52 -7.07 -21.62
N GLU A 843 -35.12 -7.37 -20.46
CA GLU A 843 -35.66 -8.72 -20.16
C GLU A 843 -36.75 -9.15 -21.18
N ARG A 844 -37.29 -8.23 -22.00
CA ARG A 844 -38.27 -8.54 -23.04
C ARG A 844 -37.60 -8.89 -24.38
N GLY A 845 -36.56 -8.18 -24.80
CA GLY A 845 -35.86 -8.45 -26.07
C GLY A 845 -35.17 -9.80 -26.12
N VAL A 846 -34.74 -10.34 -24.97
CA VAL A 846 -34.13 -11.67 -24.87
C VAL A 846 -35.14 -12.83 -24.96
N GLN A 847 -36.46 -12.57 -24.95
CA GLN A 847 -37.47 -13.64 -24.90
C GLN A 847 -37.61 -14.36 -26.24
N GLY A 848 -37.55 -15.69 -26.21
CA GLY A 848 -37.66 -16.53 -27.42
C GLY A 848 -36.41 -16.55 -28.31
N VAL A 849 -35.32 -15.87 -27.93
CA VAL A 849 -34.05 -15.85 -28.67
C VAL A 849 -33.29 -17.19 -28.60
N ALA A 850 -33.37 -17.88 -27.45
CA ALA A 850 -32.68 -19.14 -27.19
C ALA A 850 -33.55 -20.10 -26.37
N LYS A 851 -33.20 -21.40 -26.36
CA LYS A 851 -33.91 -22.43 -25.58
C LYS A 851 -33.74 -22.24 -24.07
N SER A 852 -32.57 -21.74 -23.66
CA SER A 852 -32.26 -21.30 -22.30
C SER A 852 -31.81 -19.84 -22.35
N VAL A 853 -32.39 -18.98 -21.51
CA VAL A 853 -32.02 -17.57 -21.41
C VAL A 853 -31.64 -17.26 -19.96
N THR A 854 -30.50 -16.59 -19.77
CA THR A 854 -30.11 -16.00 -18.49
C THR A 854 -29.94 -14.50 -18.69
N PHE A 855 -30.73 -13.70 -17.99
CA PHE A 855 -30.64 -12.24 -17.98
C PHE A 855 -30.28 -11.78 -16.58
N LYS A 856 -29.26 -10.93 -16.46
CA LYS A 856 -28.87 -10.25 -15.23
C LYS A 856 -28.47 -8.83 -15.56
N GLN A 857 -28.87 -7.86 -14.75
CA GLN A 857 -28.52 -6.46 -14.96
C GLN A 857 -28.15 -5.81 -13.63
N ASP A 858 -26.86 -5.52 -13.47
CA ASP A 858 -26.28 -4.76 -12.36
C ASP A 858 -25.48 -3.61 -12.98
N LEU A 859 -26.07 -2.41 -13.00
CA LEU A 859 -25.47 -1.22 -13.62
C LEU A 859 -24.65 -0.39 -12.61
N SER A 860 -24.32 -0.93 -11.44
CA SER A 860 -23.53 -0.23 -10.40
C SER A 860 -22.11 0.16 -10.82
N TRP A 861 -21.63 -0.33 -11.97
CA TRP A 861 -20.33 0.00 -12.56
C TRP A 861 -20.39 1.17 -13.55
N MET A 862 -21.57 1.73 -13.82
CA MET A 862 -21.78 2.92 -14.67
C MET A 862 -21.83 4.22 -13.85
N TYR A 863 -21.61 4.15 -12.53
CA TYR A 863 -21.74 5.22 -11.54
C TYR A 863 -20.52 5.25 -10.61
#